data_AF-A0A2Z3HDQ2-F1
#
_entry.id   AF-A0A2Z3HDQ2-F1
#
_cell.length_a   1.000
_cell.length_b   1.000
_cell.length_c   1.000
_cell.angle_alpha   90.00
_cell.angle_beta   90.00
_cell.angle_gamma   90.00
#
_symmetry.space_group_name_H-M   'P 1'
#
loop_
_entity.id
_entity.type
_entity.pdbx_description
1 polymer ?
#
loop_
_entity_poly.entity_id
_entity_poly.type
_entity_poly.pdbx_seq_one_letter_code
_entity_poly.pdbx_strand_id
1 'polypeptide(L)'
;MPRAERRAGRPRSQGTEQTVGALKGLPMAKAAKAAKAKAPTGKLAGQKVALVGKFWSQQTELEQAIKDEGGTLVDGEQAAPDIVVQGAGTRGKPPAAVAKIQKQHPSVRVLDAAGFYQLVLPTADEFLAILKGPRRDHQFWSRMQSRLSVSGATLDLAGTDFRTIELAEATLYRITLDGSDFRNCSLSNVSFDKIKGAKFDGARFTEGSFSDAENCSLKNVKMDGVRWNPAEFVRCDFSGATLKIRTGSFTRATDCTFKKTDLSGAELEQSHFGGCDFTGADLSHAKLQKTDFTAANLAGATCVDADLRGTNFTNADLRKANFRGANLAGADLTGANVAGADFTGANLTGAKVDGLDASKAKGFVHKPPRAVGPNMLELAKAAKQSKQLTASIELGLTGTEHVELHASLRSYGTHQYPGGGYMHYQPERRHTFSSSVDAPTFEQGMLNLVDLWSKGAPRLGSIKVESKKCPLKPKELLALARAAWCEALEVPIPSADEWARQEQAQTAAGDKVREQMLTDLRGGKAGVARFNARTDKEREALGSLRDTDLSNEKLAGARLNNLDLRGAKFDGAMLSEASFSGSQIQGASFADVPARKANFASARAADAVFRGAILANANLRAATFLRTNFQNVDLTGADFAFSDLRGADFTGATLKNASFSQAKFDADTKFPKGLTAPEGANWVGEGPHPGKVVPAVALAVAGSLDFDTFLKELPRKVDPSRIEKAADMLKAERFQLFADVTDTHLVGVVKSQSYSDLVYSCRLASDGTFCCGTQNLNVCGGLKGALCKHLLVLVVGLAKSGKLDPAAADNWVTASKAHKPTLNKDALSETFLKYKGAEAGEIDWRPTETVPEDFYAM
;
A
#
# COMPACT_ATOMS: atom_id res chain seq x y z
N MET A 1 -47.33 45.16 -30.41
CA MET A 1 -48.16 44.27 -31.26
C MET A 1 -47.24 43.30 -32.01
N PRO A 2 -47.64 42.05 -32.31
CA PRO A 2 -46.95 40.86 -31.78
C PRO A 2 -46.38 39.87 -32.83
N ARG A 3 -45.53 38.92 -32.38
CA ARG A 3 -45.51 37.44 -32.67
C ARG A 3 -44.24 36.80 -32.08
N ALA A 4 -44.32 35.89 -31.09
CA ALA A 4 -44.54 34.42 -31.18
C ALA A 4 -43.31 33.70 -31.83
N GLU A 5 -42.66 32.64 -31.31
CA GLU A 5 -43.11 31.47 -30.56
C GLU A 5 -41.99 30.77 -29.73
N ARG A 6 -42.50 30.02 -28.73
CA ARG A 6 -42.01 29.01 -27.78
C ARG A 6 -40.78 28.14 -28.14
N ARG A 7 -39.97 27.81 -27.11
CA ARG A 7 -39.71 26.42 -26.69
C ARG A 7 -39.34 26.31 -25.20
N ALA A 8 -39.85 25.25 -24.59
CA ALA A 8 -40.08 25.03 -23.17
C ALA A 8 -38.82 24.72 -22.35
N GLY A 9 -38.75 25.33 -21.15
CA GLY A 9 -37.83 25.00 -20.08
C GLY A 9 -38.38 23.90 -19.16
N ARG A 10 -37.47 23.10 -18.62
CA ARG A 10 -37.68 22.12 -17.55
C ARG A 10 -38.16 22.82 -16.27
N PRO A 11 -39.17 22.31 -15.54
CA PRO A 11 -39.45 22.76 -14.19
C PRO A 11 -38.57 21.99 -13.18
N ARG A 12 -37.92 22.77 -12.30
CA ARG A 12 -37.54 22.36 -10.94
C ARG A 12 -38.82 22.19 -10.12
N SER A 13 -38.94 21.14 -9.31
CA SER A 13 -39.96 21.05 -8.26
C SER A 13 -39.29 20.95 -6.88
N GLN A 14 -39.71 21.87 -6.00
CA GLN A 14 -39.41 21.97 -4.58
C GLN A 14 -40.38 21.12 -3.74
N GLY A 15 -40.03 20.93 -2.45
CA GLY A 15 -40.95 20.62 -1.34
C GLY A 15 -41.14 19.12 -1.10
N THR A 16 -40.90 18.57 0.10
CA THR A 16 -41.49 19.01 1.37
C THR A 16 -40.58 18.77 2.59
N GLU A 17 -40.36 19.83 3.37
CA GLU A 17 -40.13 19.75 4.81
C GLU A 17 -41.46 19.47 5.53
N GLN A 18 -41.46 18.57 6.51
CA GLN A 18 -42.41 18.59 7.62
C GLN A 18 -41.64 18.36 8.92
N THR A 19 -41.66 19.38 9.77
CA THR A 19 -41.35 19.31 11.20
C THR A 19 -42.62 18.98 12.00
N VAL A 20 -42.39 18.44 13.21
CA VAL A 20 -43.07 18.66 14.50
C VAL A 20 -43.39 17.34 15.21
N GLY A 21 -42.85 17.17 16.42
CA GLY A 21 -43.31 16.16 17.36
C GLY A 21 -42.30 15.83 18.46
N ALA A 22 -42.15 16.73 19.45
CA ALA A 22 -41.44 16.43 20.69
C ALA A 22 -42.13 15.28 21.46
N LEU A 23 -41.37 14.29 21.92
CA LEU A 23 -41.81 13.35 22.96
C LEU A 23 -40.70 13.15 24.00
N LYS A 24 -41.04 13.59 25.21
CA LYS A 24 -40.35 13.38 26.49
C LYS A 24 -40.44 11.91 26.93
N GLY A 25 -39.38 11.44 27.59
CA GLY A 25 -39.46 10.61 28.82
C GLY A 25 -39.96 9.16 28.77
N LEU A 26 -39.00 8.23 28.98
CA LEU A 26 -39.10 6.90 29.67
C LEU A 26 -39.89 5.76 28.98
N PRO A 27 -39.61 4.46 29.29
CA PRO A 27 -38.36 3.77 29.61
C PRO A 27 -38.05 2.60 28.64
N MET A 28 -36.79 2.17 28.55
CA MET A 28 -36.43 0.91 27.89
C MET A 28 -36.97 -0.28 28.68
N ALA A 29 -38.13 -0.82 28.26
CA ALA A 29 -38.64 -2.10 28.68
C ALA A 29 -38.57 -3.12 27.53
N LYS A 30 -37.96 -4.26 27.84
CA LYS A 30 -37.82 -5.48 27.05
C LYS A 30 -39.03 -5.77 26.15
N ALA A 31 -38.78 -5.93 24.85
CA ALA A 31 -39.66 -6.64 23.94
C ALA A 31 -38.86 -7.66 23.12
N ALA A 32 -38.50 -8.78 23.75
CA ALA A 32 -38.16 -10.00 23.04
C ALA A 32 -39.46 -10.57 22.45
N LYS A 33 -39.75 -10.28 21.18
CA LYS A 33 -40.75 -11.02 20.42
C LYS A 33 -40.11 -12.34 19.97
N ALA A 34 -40.59 -13.44 20.55
CA ALA A 34 -40.31 -14.79 20.11
C ALA A 34 -40.66 -14.92 18.61
N ALA A 35 -39.63 -14.97 17.76
CA ALA A 35 -39.78 -15.50 16.42
C ALA A 35 -40.09 -16.99 16.56
N LYS A 36 -41.26 -17.42 16.06
CA LYS A 36 -41.52 -18.85 15.85
C LYS A 36 -40.34 -19.42 15.06
N ALA A 37 -39.61 -20.36 15.65
CA ALA A 37 -38.50 -21.02 15.01
C ALA A 37 -38.98 -21.62 13.67
N LYS A 38 -38.50 -21.05 12.56
CA LYS A 38 -38.67 -21.65 11.24
C LYS A 38 -38.04 -23.05 11.31
N ALA A 39 -38.73 -24.07 10.81
CA ALA A 39 -38.16 -25.41 10.72
C ALA A 39 -36.78 -25.35 10.02
N PRO A 40 -35.78 -26.13 10.44
CA PRO A 40 -34.48 -26.14 9.78
C PRO A 40 -34.67 -26.47 8.30
N THR A 41 -34.25 -25.57 7.42
CA THR A 41 -34.25 -25.73 5.97
C THR A 41 -32.81 -25.87 5.49
N GLY A 42 -32.54 -26.79 4.56
CA GLY A 42 -31.20 -27.01 4.01
C GLY A 42 -30.88 -28.50 3.85
N LYS A 43 -29.72 -28.84 3.26
CA LYS A 43 -29.38 -30.23 2.92
C LYS A 43 -29.10 -31.12 4.14
N LEU A 44 -28.95 -30.52 5.31
CA LEU A 44 -28.71 -31.20 6.59
C LEU A 44 -29.89 -31.05 7.55
N ALA A 45 -31.06 -30.58 7.08
CA ALA A 45 -32.24 -30.41 7.91
C ALA A 45 -32.57 -31.70 8.69
N GLY A 46 -32.51 -31.61 10.02
CA GLY A 46 -32.79 -32.73 10.93
C GLY A 46 -31.64 -33.74 11.10
N GLN A 47 -30.50 -33.56 10.43
CA GLN A 47 -29.33 -34.43 10.56
C GLN A 47 -28.40 -33.95 11.67
N LYS A 48 -27.89 -34.90 12.46
CA LYS A 48 -26.86 -34.70 13.47
C LYS A 48 -25.48 -34.92 12.85
N VAL A 49 -24.61 -33.93 12.97
CA VAL A 49 -23.27 -33.95 12.39
C VAL A 49 -22.22 -33.86 13.50
N ALA A 50 -21.24 -34.75 13.48
CA ALA A 50 -20.08 -34.72 14.37
C ALA A 50 -18.81 -34.36 13.60
N LEU A 51 -18.01 -33.43 14.13
CA LEU A 51 -16.67 -33.13 13.61
C LEU A 51 -15.64 -33.90 14.45
N VAL A 52 -14.95 -34.87 13.85
CA VAL A 52 -14.03 -35.77 14.55
C VAL A 52 -12.64 -35.69 13.94
N GLY A 53 -11.65 -35.18 14.69
CA GLY A 53 -10.27 -35.01 14.24
C GLY A 53 -9.83 -33.54 14.23
N LYS A 54 -8.67 -33.25 13.61
CA LYS A 54 -8.14 -31.88 13.50
C LYS A 54 -8.49 -31.26 12.15
N PHE A 55 -9.09 -30.08 12.17
CA PHE A 55 -9.49 -29.30 10.98
C PHE A 55 -8.73 -27.97 10.83
N TRP A 56 -7.86 -27.63 11.78
CA TRP A 56 -7.08 -26.39 11.81
C TRP A 56 -7.95 -25.16 11.55
N SER A 57 -7.68 -24.38 10.50
CA SER A 57 -8.42 -23.16 10.15
C SER A 57 -9.82 -23.41 9.58
N GLN A 58 -10.18 -24.64 9.21
CA GLN A 58 -11.47 -24.96 8.57
C GLN A 58 -12.59 -25.23 9.58
N GLN A 59 -12.28 -25.36 10.87
CA GLN A 59 -13.26 -25.81 11.86
C GLN A 59 -14.46 -24.86 11.97
N THR A 60 -14.21 -23.55 12.11
CA THR A 60 -15.27 -22.55 12.21
C THR A 60 -16.15 -22.50 10.96
N GLU A 61 -15.56 -22.69 9.77
CA GLU A 61 -16.31 -22.72 8.51
C GLU A 61 -17.19 -23.97 8.39
N LEU A 62 -16.70 -25.14 8.81
CA LEU A 62 -17.46 -26.39 8.83
C LEU A 62 -18.64 -26.30 9.81
N GLU A 63 -18.41 -25.80 11.02
CA GLU A 63 -19.46 -25.60 12.03
C GLU A 63 -20.55 -24.64 11.53
N GLN A 64 -20.14 -23.56 10.84
CA GLN A 64 -21.10 -22.62 10.26
C GLN A 64 -21.87 -23.25 9.09
N ALA A 65 -21.20 -24.01 8.21
CA ALA A 65 -21.86 -24.70 7.09
C ALA A 65 -22.88 -25.74 7.57
N ILE A 66 -22.60 -26.47 8.67
CA ILE A 66 -23.56 -27.39 9.28
C ILE A 66 -24.82 -26.64 9.71
N LYS A 67 -24.66 -25.50 10.40
CA LYS A 67 -25.78 -24.67 10.86
C LYS A 67 -26.56 -24.05 9.70
N ASP A 68 -25.86 -23.52 8.70
CA ASP A 68 -26.46 -22.88 7.53
C ASP A 68 -27.36 -23.85 6.74
N GLU A 69 -27.02 -25.14 6.72
CA GLU A 69 -27.79 -26.20 6.05
C GLU A 69 -28.82 -26.90 6.95
N GLY A 70 -29.07 -26.39 8.16
CA GLY A 70 -30.08 -26.92 9.07
C GLY A 70 -29.66 -28.15 9.87
N GLY A 71 -28.36 -28.48 9.89
CA GLY A 71 -27.78 -29.58 10.66
C GLY A 71 -27.54 -29.21 12.12
N THR A 72 -27.52 -30.21 12.99
CA THR A 72 -27.23 -30.06 14.43
C THR A 72 -25.85 -30.61 14.75
N LEU A 73 -24.96 -29.79 15.30
CA LEU A 73 -23.65 -30.24 15.74
C LEU A 73 -23.78 -31.07 17.02
N VAL A 74 -23.21 -32.28 17.04
CA VAL A 74 -23.22 -33.18 18.19
C VAL A 74 -21.83 -33.70 18.53
N ASP A 75 -21.61 -34.07 19.79
CA ASP A 75 -20.46 -34.89 20.17
C ASP A 75 -20.74 -36.33 19.73
N GLY A 76 -20.02 -36.78 18.70
CA GLY A 76 -20.23 -38.09 18.08
C GLY A 76 -19.96 -39.28 18.99
N GLU A 77 -19.24 -39.10 20.11
CA GLU A 77 -19.07 -40.17 21.11
C GLU A 77 -20.20 -40.23 22.15
N GLN A 78 -20.98 -39.15 22.29
CA GLN A 78 -22.05 -39.02 23.29
C GLN A 78 -23.45 -39.12 22.68
N ALA A 79 -23.60 -38.80 21.39
CA ALA A 79 -24.88 -38.84 20.68
C ALA A 79 -24.70 -39.45 19.29
N ALA A 80 -25.64 -40.30 18.87
CA ALA A 80 -25.64 -40.96 17.56
C ALA A 80 -25.66 -39.92 16.42
N PRO A 81 -24.55 -39.71 15.67
CA PRO A 81 -24.52 -38.80 14.54
C PRO A 81 -25.01 -39.51 13.28
N ASP A 82 -25.63 -38.76 12.38
CA ASP A 82 -25.98 -39.23 11.02
C ASP A 82 -24.76 -39.10 10.09
N ILE A 83 -23.96 -38.04 10.30
CA ILE A 83 -22.74 -37.75 9.54
C ILE A 83 -21.58 -37.50 10.50
N VAL A 84 -20.43 -38.11 10.21
CA VAL A 84 -19.14 -37.75 10.80
C VAL A 84 -18.29 -37.10 9.72
N VAL A 85 -17.93 -35.83 9.92
CA VAL A 85 -16.87 -35.21 9.14
C VAL A 85 -15.56 -35.55 9.85
N GLN A 86 -14.65 -36.19 9.12
CA GLN A 86 -13.37 -36.69 9.57
C GLN A 86 -12.27 -35.69 9.23
N GLY A 87 -11.60 -35.21 10.27
CA GLY A 87 -10.39 -34.40 10.17
C GLY A 87 -9.14 -35.27 10.30
N ALA A 88 -7.98 -34.62 10.31
CA ALA A 88 -6.72 -35.34 10.46
C ALA A 88 -6.59 -35.97 11.86
N GLY A 89 -6.24 -37.27 11.92
CA GLY A 89 -5.81 -37.93 13.15
C GLY A 89 -4.28 -37.82 13.35
N THR A 90 -3.71 -38.69 14.18
CA THR A 90 -2.27 -38.69 14.47
C THR A 90 -1.46 -39.29 13.31
N ARG A 91 -0.39 -38.61 12.88
CA ARG A 91 0.49 -39.03 11.78
C ARG A 91 -0.24 -39.31 10.45
N GLY A 92 -1.33 -38.58 10.17
CA GLY A 92 -2.11 -38.74 8.94
C GLY A 92 -3.05 -39.94 8.93
N LYS A 93 -3.13 -40.73 10.02
CA LYS A 93 -4.13 -41.78 10.15
C LYS A 93 -5.51 -41.19 10.48
N PRO A 94 -6.61 -41.85 10.08
CA PRO A 94 -7.95 -41.52 10.57
C PRO A 94 -8.02 -41.50 12.11
N PRO A 95 -8.74 -40.57 12.75
CA PRO A 95 -8.92 -40.58 14.20
C PRO A 95 -9.59 -41.87 14.67
N ALA A 96 -9.03 -42.52 15.70
CA ALA A 96 -9.58 -43.78 16.23
C ALA A 96 -11.05 -43.66 16.69
N ALA A 97 -11.46 -42.47 17.12
CA ALA A 97 -12.84 -42.16 17.48
C ALA A 97 -13.82 -42.41 16.32
N VAL A 98 -13.44 -42.19 15.06
CA VAL A 98 -14.31 -42.44 13.90
C VAL A 98 -14.67 -43.92 13.79
N ALA A 99 -13.68 -44.81 13.93
CA ALA A 99 -13.91 -46.26 13.88
C ALA A 99 -14.78 -46.75 15.06
N LYS A 100 -14.64 -46.13 16.24
CA LYS A 100 -15.48 -46.40 17.41
C LYS A 100 -16.94 -46.00 17.15
N ILE A 101 -17.18 -44.81 16.59
CA ILE A 101 -18.52 -44.31 16.24
C ILE A 101 -19.17 -45.19 15.17
N GLN A 102 -18.45 -45.56 14.11
CA GLN A 102 -18.98 -46.47 13.07
C GLN A 102 -19.33 -47.86 13.61
N LYS A 103 -18.57 -48.38 14.57
CA LYS A 103 -18.90 -49.67 15.22
C LYS A 103 -20.17 -49.58 16.07
N GLN A 104 -20.39 -48.45 16.74
CA GLN A 104 -21.58 -48.20 17.56
C GLN A 104 -22.82 -47.83 16.72
N HIS A 105 -22.60 -47.16 15.58
CA HIS A 105 -23.64 -46.68 14.68
C HIS A 105 -23.28 -47.05 13.22
N PRO A 106 -23.57 -48.30 12.78
CA PRO A 106 -23.14 -48.79 11.47
C PRO A 106 -23.69 -48.01 10.26
N SER A 107 -24.77 -47.27 10.45
CA SER A 107 -25.40 -46.43 9.43
C SER A 107 -24.79 -45.02 9.29
N VAL A 108 -23.83 -44.64 10.15
CA VAL A 108 -23.22 -43.31 10.12
C VAL A 108 -22.40 -43.09 8.85
N ARG A 109 -22.59 -41.96 8.18
CA ARG A 109 -21.85 -41.60 6.98
C ARG A 109 -20.57 -40.87 7.36
N VAL A 110 -19.40 -41.42 7.00
CA VAL A 110 -18.11 -40.76 7.24
C VAL A 110 -17.64 -40.05 5.98
N LEU A 111 -17.35 -38.76 6.09
CA LEU A 111 -16.85 -37.90 5.01
C LEU A 111 -15.61 -37.18 5.48
N ASP A 112 -14.67 -36.84 4.60
CA ASP A 112 -13.68 -35.80 4.91
C ASP A 112 -14.27 -34.40 4.65
N ALA A 113 -13.48 -33.33 4.85
CA ALA A 113 -13.95 -31.98 4.61
C ALA A 113 -14.37 -31.74 3.14
N ALA A 114 -13.69 -32.37 2.18
CA ALA A 114 -14.01 -32.25 0.76
C ALA A 114 -15.36 -32.91 0.45
N GLY A 115 -15.56 -34.15 0.90
CA GLY A 115 -16.81 -34.90 0.74
C GLY A 115 -17.98 -34.28 1.50
N PHE A 116 -17.72 -33.64 2.66
CA PHE A 116 -18.74 -32.84 3.35
C PHE A 116 -19.15 -31.64 2.51
N TYR A 117 -18.21 -30.85 1.99
CA TYR A 117 -18.57 -29.71 1.14
C TYR A 117 -19.26 -30.14 -0.15
N GLN A 118 -18.89 -31.26 -0.77
CA GLN A 118 -19.63 -31.81 -1.92
C GLN A 118 -21.09 -32.14 -1.58
N LEU A 119 -21.38 -32.61 -0.36
CA LEU A 119 -22.75 -32.88 0.09
C LEU A 119 -23.59 -31.59 0.19
N VAL A 120 -22.99 -30.52 0.74
CA VAL A 120 -23.72 -29.28 1.08
C VAL A 120 -23.63 -28.20 0.01
N LEU A 121 -22.81 -28.39 -1.03
CA LEU A 121 -22.73 -27.44 -2.15
C LEU A 121 -24.10 -27.38 -2.85
N PRO A 122 -24.58 -26.18 -3.21
CA PRO A 122 -25.85 -26.04 -3.92
C PRO A 122 -25.74 -26.63 -5.34
N THR A 123 -26.84 -27.13 -5.87
CA THR A 123 -26.98 -27.38 -7.30
C THR A 123 -27.00 -26.05 -8.06
N ALA A 124 -26.87 -26.10 -9.39
CA ALA A 124 -26.99 -24.89 -10.23
C ALA A 124 -28.31 -24.15 -9.97
N ASP A 125 -29.44 -24.86 -9.97
CA ASP A 125 -30.77 -24.27 -9.74
C ASP A 125 -30.91 -23.67 -8.33
N GLU A 126 -30.42 -24.36 -7.30
CA GLU A 126 -30.41 -23.87 -5.92
C GLU A 126 -29.57 -22.59 -5.82
N PHE A 127 -28.39 -22.58 -6.45
CA PHE A 127 -27.53 -21.41 -6.44
C PHE A 127 -28.13 -20.23 -7.19
N LEU A 128 -28.77 -20.46 -8.34
CA LEU A 128 -29.49 -19.41 -9.07
C LEU A 128 -30.67 -18.85 -8.27
N ALA A 129 -31.40 -19.71 -7.53
CA ALA A 129 -32.44 -19.25 -6.62
C ALA A 129 -31.87 -18.38 -5.49
N ILE A 130 -30.69 -18.73 -4.96
CA ILE A 130 -29.96 -17.92 -3.98
C ILE A 130 -29.57 -16.57 -4.60
N LEU A 131 -29.06 -16.54 -5.83
CA LEU A 131 -28.62 -15.30 -6.49
C LEU A 131 -29.79 -14.37 -6.89
N LYS A 132 -30.97 -14.93 -7.19
CA LYS A 132 -32.20 -14.15 -7.43
C LYS A 132 -32.79 -13.52 -6.16
N GLY A 133 -32.27 -13.89 -4.98
CA GLY A 133 -32.64 -13.33 -3.69
C GLY A 133 -31.96 -11.97 -3.41
N PRO A 134 -31.84 -11.59 -2.13
CA PRO A 134 -31.13 -10.37 -1.73
C PRO A 134 -29.67 -10.36 -2.20
N ARG A 135 -29.15 -9.16 -2.47
CA ARG A 135 -27.75 -8.92 -2.83
C ARG A 135 -26.80 -9.63 -1.86
N ARG A 136 -25.75 -10.25 -2.40
CA ARG A 136 -24.74 -10.99 -1.66
C ARG A 136 -23.54 -10.11 -1.34
N ASP A 137 -23.02 -10.24 -0.12
CA ASP A 137 -21.84 -9.52 0.35
C ASP A 137 -20.55 -10.32 0.11
N HIS A 138 -19.41 -9.68 0.33
CA HIS A 138 -18.10 -10.35 0.26
C HIS A 138 -18.01 -11.62 1.13
N GLN A 139 -18.65 -11.66 2.31
CA GLN A 139 -18.59 -12.83 3.19
C GLN A 139 -19.30 -14.05 2.61
N PHE A 140 -20.40 -13.84 1.88
CA PHE A 140 -21.06 -14.90 1.13
C PHE A 140 -20.13 -15.47 0.04
N TRP A 141 -19.54 -14.61 -0.78
CA TRP A 141 -18.67 -15.02 -1.89
C TRP A 141 -17.40 -15.71 -1.42
N SER A 142 -16.75 -15.19 -0.38
CA SER A 142 -15.58 -15.80 0.24
C SER A 142 -15.87 -17.20 0.79
N ARG A 143 -17.02 -17.40 1.45
CA ARG A 143 -17.44 -18.72 1.92
C ARG A 143 -17.70 -19.69 0.76
N MET A 144 -18.39 -19.25 -0.28
CA MET A 144 -18.65 -20.07 -1.46
C MET A 144 -17.34 -20.49 -2.16
N GLN A 145 -16.39 -19.56 -2.31
CA GLN A 145 -15.06 -19.83 -2.85
C GLN A 145 -14.30 -20.85 -2.01
N SER A 146 -14.32 -20.74 -0.68
CA SER A 146 -13.69 -21.72 0.23
C SER A 146 -14.27 -23.12 0.01
N ARG A 147 -15.61 -23.25 -0.01
CA ARG A 147 -16.32 -24.53 -0.22
C ARG A 147 -15.93 -25.17 -1.56
N LEU A 148 -15.96 -24.41 -2.65
CA LEU A 148 -15.56 -24.89 -3.99
C LEU A 148 -14.07 -25.27 -4.05
N SER A 149 -13.21 -24.51 -3.38
CA SER A 149 -11.76 -24.78 -3.36
C SER A 149 -11.43 -26.08 -2.63
N VAL A 150 -11.97 -26.27 -1.42
CA VAL A 150 -11.71 -27.46 -0.60
C VAL A 150 -12.35 -28.72 -1.19
N SER A 151 -13.57 -28.61 -1.72
CA SER A 151 -14.30 -29.75 -2.28
C SER A 151 -13.73 -30.30 -3.59
N GLY A 152 -12.91 -29.52 -4.29
CA GLY A 152 -12.53 -29.90 -5.65
C GLY A 152 -13.64 -29.69 -6.68
N ALA A 153 -14.81 -29.17 -6.31
CA ALA A 153 -15.96 -29.04 -7.19
C ALA A 153 -15.93 -27.77 -8.04
N THR A 154 -16.63 -27.82 -9.17
CA THR A 154 -16.93 -26.68 -10.03
C THR A 154 -18.45 -26.55 -10.09
N LEU A 155 -18.97 -25.32 -10.03
CA LEU A 155 -20.40 -25.08 -10.21
C LEU A 155 -20.66 -24.65 -11.65
N ASP A 156 -21.48 -25.41 -12.38
CA ASP A 156 -21.79 -25.11 -13.76
C ASP A 156 -23.05 -24.23 -13.87
N LEU A 157 -22.86 -22.99 -14.33
CA LEU A 157 -23.93 -22.04 -14.64
C LEU A 157 -23.85 -21.61 -16.11
N ALA A 158 -23.29 -22.45 -17.00
CA ALA A 158 -23.22 -22.16 -18.42
C ALA A 158 -24.61 -21.89 -19.04
N GLY A 159 -24.66 -20.97 -19.99
CA GLY A 159 -25.88 -20.59 -20.71
C GLY A 159 -26.93 -19.85 -19.87
N THR A 160 -26.58 -19.43 -18.65
CA THR A 160 -27.53 -18.79 -17.73
C THR A 160 -27.79 -17.33 -18.11
N ASP A 161 -29.04 -16.89 -17.92
CA ASP A 161 -29.43 -15.47 -18.02
C ASP A 161 -29.25 -14.74 -16.69
N PHE A 162 -28.26 -13.84 -16.63
CA PHE A 162 -27.93 -13.01 -15.46
C PHE A 162 -28.51 -11.60 -15.53
N ARG A 163 -29.30 -11.26 -16.57
CA ARG A 163 -29.80 -9.89 -16.79
C ARG A 163 -30.67 -9.35 -15.64
N THR A 164 -31.27 -10.24 -14.86
CA THR A 164 -32.10 -9.89 -13.69
C THR A 164 -31.39 -10.13 -12.35
N ILE A 165 -30.10 -10.49 -12.37
CA ILE A 165 -29.33 -10.85 -11.17
C ILE A 165 -28.33 -9.73 -10.88
N GLU A 166 -28.38 -9.19 -9.66
CA GLU A 166 -27.38 -8.20 -9.20
C GLU A 166 -26.12 -8.92 -8.71
N LEU A 167 -25.02 -8.78 -9.45
CA LEU A 167 -23.70 -9.28 -9.05
C LEU A 167 -22.82 -8.12 -8.58
N ALA A 168 -22.46 -8.15 -7.31
CA ALA A 168 -21.52 -7.23 -6.71
C ALA A 168 -20.55 -7.97 -5.78
N GLU A 169 -19.29 -7.55 -5.77
CA GLU A 169 -18.21 -8.14 -4.96
C GLU A 169 -18.05 -9.65 -5.20
N ALA A 170 -18.38 -10.11 -6.40
CA ALA A 170 -18.49 -11.52 -6.72
C ALA A 170 -17.14 -12.12 -7.14
N THR A 171 -16.70 -13.13 -6.40
CA THR A 171 -15.56 -13.99 -6.76
C THR A 171 -16.07 -15.25 -7.47
N LEU A 172 -16.03 -15.24 -8.80
CA LEU A 172 -16.59 -16.31 -9.65
C LEU A 172 -15.60 -17.47 -9.88
N TYR A 173 -14.72 -17.73 -8.91
CA TYR A 173 -13.71 -18.78 -8.98
C TYR A 173 -14.35 -20.17 -8.95
N ARG A 174 -14.01 -21.02 -9.93
CA ARG A 174 -14.59 -22.37 -10.14
C ARG A 174 -16.10 -22.37 -10.38
N ILE A 175 -16.61 -21.31 -11.01
CA ILE A 175 -17.97 -21.25 -11.52
C ILE A 175 -17.88 -21.13 -13.04
N THR A 176 -18.42 -22.11 -13.77
CA THR A 176 -18.47 -22.09 -15.23
C THR A 176 -19.58 -21.14 -15.66
N LEU A 177 -19.26 -20.17 -16.53
CA LEU A 177 -20.19 -19.14 -16.99
C LEU A 177 -20.23 -19.04 -18.52
N ASP A 178 -19.80 -20.11 -19.20
CA ASP A 178 -19.69 -20.13 -20.64
C ASP A 178 -21.06 -19.95 -21.30
N GLY A 179 -21.15 -19.11 -22.33
CA GLY A 179 -22.39 -18.83 -23.05
C GLY A 179 -23.42 -18.00 -22.28
N SER A 180 -23.11 -17.55 -21.06
CA SER A 180 -24.04 -16.81 -20.21
C SER A 180 -24.32 -15.38 -20.70
N ASP A 181 -25.51 -14.87 -20.34
CA ASP A 181 -26.01 -13.57 -20.78
C ASP A 181 -26.00 -12.54 -19.64
N PHE A 182 -25.10 -11.57 -19.75
CA PHE A 182 -24.91 -10.43 -18.84
C PHE A 182 -25.29 -9.10 -19.49
N ARG A 183 -26.07 -9.10 -20.57
CA ARG A 183 -26.38 -7.86 -21.30
C ARG A 183 -27.09 -6.85 -20.42
N ASN A 184 -26.61 -5.61 -20.42
CA ASN A 184 -27.11 -4.50 -19.60
C ASN A 184 -27.03 -4.73 -18.08
N CYS A 185 -26.27 -5.73 -17.60
CA CYS A 185 -26.03 -5.91 -16.17
C CYS A 185 -25.19 -4.77 -15.58
N SER A 186 -25.37 -4.53 -14.27
CA SER A 186 -24.45 -3.72 -13.47
C SER A 186 -23.56 -4.65 -12.66
N LEU A 187 -22.26 -4.62 -12.91
CA LEU A 187 -21.26 -5.51 -12.34
C LEU A 187 -20.26 -4.66 -11.54
N SER A 188 -20.34 -4.71 -10.22
CA SER A 188 -19.47 -3.91 -9.34
C SER A 188 -18.47 -4.80 -8.62
N ASN A 189 -17.18 -4.58 -8.82
CA ASN A 189 -16.11 -5.37 -8.22
C ASN A 189 -16.29 -6.88 -8.49
N VAL A 190 -16.49 -7.22 -9.77
CA VAL A 190 -16.67 -8.61 -10.22
C VAL A 190 -15.48 -8.99 -11.07
N SER A 191 -14.87 -10.14 -10.75
CA SER A 191 -13.74 -10.68 -11.49
C SER A 191 -14.15 -11.96 -12.22
N PHE A 192 -13.92 -11.97 -13.53
CA PHE A 192 -14.11 -13.14 -14.39
C PHE A 192 -12.74 -13.77 -14.65
N ASP A 193 -12.57 -15.02 -14.25
CA ASP A 193 -11.32 -15.74 -14.47
C ASP A 193 -11.23 -16.24 -15.91
N LYS A 194 -11.95 -17.32 -16.25
CA LYS A 194 -12.08 -17.83 -17.61
C LYS A 194 -13.54 -17.81 -18.04
N ILE A 195 -13.81 -17.24 -19.21
CA ILE A 195 -15.16 -17.24 -19.75
C ILE A 195 -15.19 -17.33 -21.27
N LYS A 196 -16.08 -18.17 -21.81
CA LYS A 196 -16.21 -18.37 -23.25
C LYS A 196 -17.61 -18.08 -23.75
N GLY A 197 -17.74 -17.40 -24.89
CA GLY A 197 -19.04 -17.24 -25.58
C GLY A 197 -20.08 -16.38 -24.84
N ALA A 198 -19.70 -15.71 -23.76
CA ALA A 198 -20.62 -14.91 -22.94
C ALA A 198 -20.94 -13.55 -23.59
N LYS A 199 -22.11 -13.01 -23.24
CA LYS A 199 -22.64 -11.75 -23.82
C LYS A 199 -22.72 -10.67 -22.74
N PHE A 200 -21.95 -9.61 -22.92
CA PHE A 200 -21.85 -8.46 -22.03
C PHE A 200 -22.35 -7.16 -22.68
N ASP A 201 -23.06 -7.25 -23.80
CA ASP A 201 -23.46 -6.05 -24.55
C ASP A 201 -24.23 -5.05 -23.67
N GLY A 202 -23.76 -3.80 -23.64
CA GLY A 202 -24.33 -2.72 -22.83
C GLY A 202 -24.14 -2.85 -21.31
N ALA A 203 -23.39 -3.86 -20.83
CA ALA A 203 -23.12 -4.02 -19.41
C ALA A 203 -22.23 -2.88 -18.87
N ARG A 204 -22.33 -2.64 -17.56
CA ARG A 204 -21.54 -1.64 -16.84
C ARG A 204 -20.68 -2.30 -15.79
N PHE A 205 -19.37 -2.05 -15.84
CA PHE A 205 -18.38 -2.55 -14.90
C PHE A 205 -17.81 -1.40 -14.09
N THR A 206 -17.89 -1.52 -12.77
CA THR A 206 -17.18 -0.62 -11.83
C THR A 206 -16.14 -1.46 -11.11
N GLU A 207 -14.84 -1.17 -11.30
CA GLU A 207 -13.72 -1.92 -10.68
C GLU A 207 -13.70 -3.43 -11.01
N GLY A 208 -14.21 -3.83 -12.18
CA GLY A 208 -14.19 -5.22 -12.65
C GLY A 208 -12.89 -5.61 -13.37
N SER A 209 -12.67 -6.93 -13.50
CA SER A 209 -11.51 -7.48 -14.21
C SER A 209 -11.85 -8.74 -15.02
N PHE A 210 -11.06 -8.99 -16.06
CA PHE A 210 -11.01 -10.23 -16.82
C PHE A 210 -9.59 -10.77 -16.77
N SER A 211 -9.44 -12.07 -16.54
CA SER A 211 -8.15 -12.76 -16.75
C SER A 211 -8.07 -13.34 -18.16
N ASP A 212 -9.11 -14.06 -18.59
CA ASP A 212 -9.18 -14.76 -19.89
C ASP A 212 -10.63 -14.75 -20.40
N ALA A 213 -10.82 -14.24 -21.62
CA ALA A 213 -12.10 -14.31 -22.32
C ALA A 213 -11.95 -14.72 -23.79
N GLU A 214 -12.79 -15.67 -24.20
CA GLU A 214 -12.79 -16.24 -25.55
C GLU A 214 -14.16 -16.09 -26.20
N ASN A 215 -14.23 -15.66 -27.47
CA ASN A 215 -15.49 -15.55 -28.24
C ASN A 215 -16.60 -14.74 -27.54
N CYS A 216 -16.25 -13.79 -26.67
CA CYS A 216 -17.22 -13.03 -25.90
C CYS A 216 -17.66 -11.76 -26.66
N SER A 217 -18.93 -11.38 -26.52
CA SER A 217 -19.46 -10.12 -27.04
C SER A 217 -19.47 -9.09 -25.92
N LEU A 218 -18.75 -7.98 -26.09
CA LEU A 218 -18.63 -6.87 -25.14
C LEU A 218 -19.02 -5.53 -25.80
N LYS A 219 -20.04 -5.55 -26.68
CA LYS A 219 -20.41 -4.38 -27.47
C LYS A 219 -20.99 -3.30 -26.58
N ASN A 220 -20.54 -2.06 -26.74
CA ASN A 220 -21.01 -0.92 -25.97
C ASN A 220 -20.91 -1.11 -24.44
N VAL A 221 -20.02 -2.00 -23.98
CA VAL A 221 -19.75 -2.16 -22.55
C VAL A 221 -19.12 -0.86 -22.02
N LYS A 222 -19.47 -0.46 -20.81
CA LYS A 222 -18.80 0.65 -20.12
C LYS A 222 -18.05 0.11 -18.93
N MET A 223 -16.75 0.41 -18.86
CA MET A 223 -15.91 -0.13 -17.82
C MET A 223 -15.04 0.98 -17.24
N ASP A 224 -15.31 1.33 -15.99
CA ASP A 224 -14.63 2.38 -15.25
C ASP A 224 -13.67 1.79 -14.21
N GLY A 225 -12.40 2.22 -14.26
CA GLY A 225 -11.38 1.77 -13.32
C GLY A 225 -10.93 0.32 -13.55
N VAL A 226 -10.86 -0.10 -14.82
CA VAL A 226 -10.54 -1.48 -15.19
C VAL A 226 -9.08 -1.80 -14.89
N ARG A 227 -8.88 -3.01 -14.37
CA ARG A 227 -7.58 -3.64 -14.21
C ARG A 227 -7.52 -4.92 -15.04
N TRP A 228 -6.60 -4.96 -16.00
CA TRP A 228 -6.22 -6.14 -16.77
C TRP A 228 -4.84 -6.58 -16.25
N ASN A 229 -4.80 -7.72 -15.54
CA ASN A 229 -3.64 -8.11 -14.74
C ASN A 229 -3.01 -9.44 -15.19
N PRO A 230 -2.07 -9.40 -16.15
CA PRO A 230 -2.36 -9.23 -17.58
C PRO A 230 -3.64 -9.97 -18.01
N ALA A 231 -4.40 -9.42 -18.96
CA ALA A 231 -5.58 -10.10 -19.51
C ALA A 231 -5.28 -10.75 -20.87
N GLU A 232 -5.95 -11.87 -21.15
CA GLU A 232 -5.94 -12.52 -22.46
C GLU A 232 -7.35 -12.49 -23.08
N PHE A 233 -7.42 -12.00 -24.32
CA PHE A 233 -8.65 -11.92 -25.10
C PHE A 233 -8.46 -12.62 -26.43
N VAL A 234 -9.38 -13.50 -26.79
CA VAL A 234 -9.35 -14.20 -28.07
C VAL A 234 -10.72 -14.09 -28.73
N ARG A 235 -10.78 -13.57 -29.95
CA ARG A 235 -12.03 -13.41 -30.74
C ARG A 235 -13.14 -12.66 -29.99
N CYS A 236 -12.79 -11.67 -29.17
CA CYS A 236 -13.74 -10.86 -28.43
C CYS A 236 -14.13 -9.58 -29.20
N ASP A 237 -15.37 -9.13 -29.01
CA ASP A 237 -15.92 -7.96 -29.69
C ASP A 237 -16.22 -6.81 -28.71
N PHE A 238 -15.34 -5.81 -28.68
CA PHE A 238 -15.45 -4.60 -27.87
C PHE A 238 -16.05 -3.41 -28.65
N SER A 239 -16.74 -3.65 -29.76
CA SER A 239 -17.21 -2.56 -30.62
C SER A 239 -18.08 -1.56 -29.86
N GLY A 240 -17.73 -0.27 -29.96
CA GLY A 240 -18.44 0.83 -29.29
C GLY A 240 -18.28 0.88 -27.77
N ALA A 241 -17.43 0.02 -27.18
CA ALA A 241 -17.18 0.01 -25.75
C ALA A 241 -16.47 1.29 -25.26
N THR A 242 -16.58 1.58 -23.97
CA THR A 242 -15.81 2.60 -23.26
C THR A 242 -14.98 1.93 -22.19
N LEU A 243 -13.66 1.97 -22.33
CA LEU A 243 -12.70 1.22 -21.54
C LEU A 243 -11.72 2.19 -20.86
N LYS A 244 -12.00 2.56 -19.61
CA LYS A 244 -11.08 3.37 -18.79
C LYS A 244 -10.12 2.46 -18.03
N ILE A 245 -9.12 1.96 -18.75
CA ILE A 245 -8.12 1.01 -18.27
C ILE A 245 -7.03 1.78 -17.52
N ARG A 246 -6.90 1.50 -16.21
CA ARG A 246 -5.88 2.13 -15.36
C ARG A 246 -4.60 1.31 -15.22
N THR A 247 -4.71 -0.01 -15.37
CA THR A 247 -3.56 -0.91 -15.38
C THR A 247 -3.88 -2.03 -16.35
N GLY A 248 -3.19 -2.05 -17.50
CA GLY A 248 -3.42 -3.08 -18.53
C GLY A 248 -2.16 -3.47 -19.27
N SER A 249 -0.98 -3.16 -18.73
CA SER A 249 0.28 -3.52 -19.35
C SER A 249 0.37 -5.04 -19.56
N PHE A 250 1.02 -5.47 -20.64
CA PHE A 250 1.15 -6.88 -21.05
C PHE A 250 -0.17 -7.59 -21.44
N THR A 251 -1.26 -6.86 -21.68
CA THR A 251 -2.51 -7.46 -22.18
C THR A 251 -2.28 -8.10 -23.55
N ARG A 252 -2.89 -9.25 -23.80
CA ARG A 252 -2.84 -9.94 -25.09
C ARG A 252 -4.24 -10.02 -25.68
N ALA A 253 -4.40 -9.55 -26.91
CA ALA A 253 -5.61 -9.74 -27.69
C ALA A 253 -5.28 -10.35 -29.05
N THR A 254 -6.00 -11.41 -29.43
CA THR A 254 -5.86 -12.10 -30.72
C THR A 254 -7.22 -12.14 -31.41
N ASP A 255 -7.27 -11.77 -32.69
CA ASP A 255 -8.49 -11.74 -33.51
C ASP A 255 -9.66 -10.96 -32.87
N CYS A 256 -9.36 -9.96 -32.04
CA CYS A 256 -10.35 -9.14 -31.36
C CYS A 256 -10.72 -7.90 -32.18
N THR A 257 -11.91 -7.35 -31.93
CA THR A 257 -12.33 -6.07 -32.51
C THR A 257 -12.60 -5.01 -31.44
N PHE A 258 -12.05 -3.83 -31.67
CA PHE A 258 -12.16 -2.60 -30.88
C PHE A 258 -12.73 -1.46 -31.75
N LYS A 259 -13.63 -1.79 -32.69
CA LYS A 259 -14.22 -0.80 -33.60
C LYS A 259 -14.93 0.29 -32.82
N LYS A 260 -14.54 1.55 -33.06
CA LYS A 260 -15.15 2.71 -32.40
C LYS A 260 -15.15 2.62 -30.87
N THR A 261 -14.21 1.89 -30.29
CA THR A 261 -14.03 1.78 -28.85
C THR A 261 -13.32 3.03 -28.32
N ASP A 262 -13.80 3.58 -27.20
CA ASP A 262 -13.11 4.62 -26.45
C ASP A 262 -12.12 3.98 -25.48
N LEU A 263 -10.84 4.08 -25.83
CA LEU A 263 -9.65 3.70 -25.07
C LEU A 263 -8.83 4.94 -24.67
N SER A 264 -9.45 6.12 -24.65
CA SER A 264 -8.73 7.36 -24.33
C SER A 264 -8.18 7.33 -22.90
N GLY A 265 -6.89 7.63 -22.78
CA GLY A 265 -6.14 7.56 -21.53
C GLY A 265 -5.84 6.15 -21.01
N ALA A 266 -6.10 5.09 -21.79
CA ALA A 266 -5.85 3.72 -21.37
C ALA A 266 -4.34 3.44 -21.15
N GLU A 267 -4.01 2.72 -20.07
CA GLU A 267 -2.65 2.25 -19.77
C GLU A 267 -2.46 0.81 -20.28
N LEU A 268 -1.76 0.65 -21.41
CA LEU A 268 -1.65 -0.58 -22.20
C LEU A 268 -0.23 -0.86 -22.68
N GLU A 269 0.77 -0.46 -21.91
CA GLU A 269 2.19 -0.59 -22.25
C GLU A 269 2.58 -2.05 -22.47
N GLN A 270 3.45 -2.31 -23.44
CA GLN A 270 3.95 -3.66 -23.76
C GLN A 270 2.86 -4.69 -24.03
N SER A 271 1.68 -4.26 -24.47
CA SER A 271 0.57 -5.15 -24.82
C SER A 271 0.71 -5.69 -26.24
N HIS A 272 0.00 -6.77 -26.56
CA HIS A 272 0.00 -7.41 -27.88
C HIS A 272 -1.40 -7.38 -28.48
N PHE A 273 -1.55 -6.66 -29.60
CA PHE A 273 -2.79 -6.45 -30.34
C PHE A 273 -2.63 -6.75 -31.85
N GLY A 274 -1.65 -7.59 -32.21
CA GLY A 274 -1.38 -7.96 -33.60
C GLY A 274 -2.63 -8.51 -34.30
N GLY A 275 -2.87 -8.07 -35.54
CA GLY A 275 -4.00 -8.49 -36.37
C GLY A 275 -5.40 -8.04 -35.91
N CYS A 276 -5.51 -7.32 -34.78
CA CYS A 276 -6.80 -6.87 -34.26
C CYS A 276 -7.36 -5.66 -35.04
N ASP A 277 -8.67 -5.43 -34.92
CA ASP A 277 -9.38 -4.36 -35.66
C ASP A 277 -9.81 -3.21 -34.73
N PHE A 278 -9.09 -2.09 -34.79
CA PHE A 278 -9.32 -0.82 -34.09
C PHE A 278 -9.92 0.25 -35.00
N THR A 279 -10.62 -0.12 -36.08
CA THR A 279 -11.17 0.87 -37.02
C THR A 279 -12.03 1.92 -36.29
N GLY A 280 -11.62 3.18 -36.39
CA GLY A 280 -12.31 4.31 -35.76
C GLY A 280 -12.25 4.36 -34.22
N ALA A 281 -11.39 3.57 -33.56
CA ALA A 281 -11.20 3.63 -32.12
C ALA A 281 -10.60 4.98 -31.67
N ASP A 282 -10.88 5.37 -30.43
CA ASP A 282 -10.25 6.53 -29.79
C ASP A 282 -9.20 6.07 -28.77
N LEU A 283 -7.93 6.29 -29.09
CA LEU A 283 -6.73 6.03 -28.30
C LEU A 283 -6.07 7.34 -27.84
N SER A 284 -6.80 8.47 -27.83
CA SER A 284 -6.24 9.76 -27.44
C SER A 284 -5.69 9.71 -26.01
N HIS A 285 -4.49 10.27 -25.80
CA HIS A 285 -3.79 10.25 -24.52
C HIS A 285 -3.47 8.86 -23.95
N ALA A 286 -3.65 7.77 -24.71
CA ALA A 286 -3.33 6.41 -24.25
C ALA A 286 -1.81 6.21 -24.09
N LYS A 287 -1.43 5.34 -23.16
CA LYS A 287 -0.04 4.88 -22.95
C LYS A 287 0.13 3.52 -23.60
N LEU A 288 0.85 3.48 -24.71
CA LEU A 288 0.96 2.34 -25.63
C LEU A 288 2.43 2.06 -26.00
N GLN A 289 3.35 2.41 -25.10
CA GLN A 289 4.79 2.26 -25.32
C GLN A 289 5.12 0.78 -25.51
N LYS A 290 5.91 0.48 -26.55
CA LYS A 290 6.33 -0.88 -26.90
C LYS A 290 5.16 -1.86 -27.13
N THR A 291 3.95 -1.35 -27.38
CA THR A 291 2.80 -2.17 -27.74
C THR A 291 2.95 -2.69 -29.17
N ASP A 292 2.46 -3.91 -29.42
CA ASP A 292 2.50 -4.56 -30.72
C ASP A 292 1.15 -4.46 -31.44
N PHE A 293 1.12 -3.71 -32.54
CA PHE A 293 0.01 -3.57 -33.48
C PHE A 293 0.36 -4.16 -34.86
N THR A 294 1.27 -5.14 -34.93
CA THR A 294 1.67 -5.76 -36.21
C THR A 294 0.43 -6.24 -36.98
N ALA A 295 0.32 -5.82 -38.25
CA ALA A 295 -0.81 -6.13 -39.13
C ALA A 295 -2.21 -5.77 -38.58
N ALA A 296 -2.31 -4.95 -37.54
CA ALA A 296 -3.58 -4.48 -37.01
C ALA A 296 -4.23 -3.45 -37.95
N ASN A 297 -5.55 -3.35 -37.92
CA ASN A 297 -6.29 -2.34 -38.67
C ASN A 297 -6.70 -1.19 -37.73
N LEU A 298 -6.02 -0.05 -37.83
CA LEU A 298 -6.33 1.18 -37.10
C LEU A 298 -6.88 2.27 -38.04
N ALA A 299 -7.51 1.90 -39.16
CA ALA A 299 -8.03 2.88 -40.11
C ALA A 299 -9.01 3.85 -39.44
N GLY A 300 -8.76 5.16 -39.56
CA GLY A 300 -9.55 6.20 -38.95
C GLY A 300 -9.47 6.29 -37.42
N ALA A 301 -8.58 5.56 -36.76
CA ALA A 301 -8.39 5.66 -35.31
C ALA A 301 -7.86 7.05 -34.90
N THR A 302 -8.22 7.51 -33.72
CA THR A 302 -7.74 8.77 -33.14
C THR A 302 -6.69 8.46 -32.09
N CYS A 303 -5.47 8.97 -32.25
CA CYS A 303 -4.33 8.75 -31.36
C CYS A 303 -3.76 10.10 -30.89
N VAL A 304 -4.61 11.12 -30.71
CA VAL A 304 -4.17 12.48 -30.38
C VAL A 304 -3.43 12.50 -29.05
N ASP A 305 -2.22 13.06 -29.05
CA ASP A 305 -1.33 13.11 -27.89
C ASP A 305 -1.13 11.75 -27.18
N ALA A 306 -1.27 10.64 -27.90
CA ALA A 306 -0.97 9.29 -27.39
C ALA A 306 0.55 9.07 -27.28
N ASP A 307 0.95 8.25 -26.31
CA ASP A 307 2.35 7.82 -26.16
C ASP A 307 2.55 6.45 -26.81
N LEU A 308 3.14 6.48 -28.02
CA LEU A 308 3.34 5.35 -28.94
C LEU A 308 4.83 5.04 -29.14
N ARG A 309 5.66 5.32 -28.13
CA ARG A 309 7.11 5.13 -28.24
C ARG A 309 7.49 3.67 -28.38
N GLY A 310 8.30 3.36 -29.39
CA GLY A 310 8.71 1.99 -29.68
C GLY A 310 7.56 1.05 -30.03
N THR A 311 6.36 1.57 -30.29
CA THR A 311 5.21 0.76 -30.72
C THR A 311 5.52 0.13 -32.08
N ASN A 312 5.15 -1.14 -32.24
CA ASN A 312 5.31 -1.85 -33.51
C ASN A 312 4.03 -1.75 -34.34
N PHE A 313 4.09 -1.02 -35.45
CA PHE A 313 3.02 -0.88 -36.45
C PHE A 313 3.37 -1.57 -37.77
N THR A 314 4.27 -2.54 -37.75
CA THR A 314 4.72 -3.23 -38.98
C THR A 314 3.52 -3.79 -39.74
N ASN A 315 3.40 -3.42 -41.02
CA ASN A 315 2.29 -3.79 -41.91
C ASN A 315 0.88 -3.40 -41.41
N ALA A 316 0.75 -2.48 -40.45
CA ALA A 316 -0.54 -2.03 -39.95
C ALA A 316 -1.27 -1.13 -40.98
N ASP A 317 -2.61 -1.17 -40.98
CA ASP A 317 -3.43 -0.21 -41.72
C ASP A 317 -3.72 1.01 -40.85
N LEU A 318 -3.07 2.13 -41.15
CA LEU A 318 -3.19 3.41 -40.44
C LEU A 318 -3.90 4.47 -41.28
N ARG A 319 -4.62 4.07 -42.35
CA ARG A 319 -5.25 5.03 -43.27
C ARG A 319 -6.20 5.96 -42.52
N LYS A 320 -6.08 7.27 -42.78
CA LYS A 320 -6.91 8.30 -42.14
C LYS A 320 -6.82 8.36 -40.61
N ALA A 321 -5.84 7.70 -39.99
CA ALA A 321 -5.63 7.80 -38.55
C ALA A 321 -5.16 9.21 -38.17
N ASN A 322 -5.49 9.65 -36.96
CA ASN A 322 -5.14 10.97 -36.45
C ASN A 322 -4.08 10.85 -35.35
N PHE A 323 -2.82 11.11 -35.69
CA PHE A 323 -1.67 11.11 -34.78
C PHE A 323 -1.26 12.52 -34.34
N ARG A 324 -2.15 13.51 -34.41
CA ARG A 324 -1.80 14.89 -34.05
C ARG A 324 -1.24 14.95 -32.63
N GLY A 325 -0.04 15.50 -32.51
CA GLY A 325 0.64 15.65 -31.23
C GLY A 325 1.17 14.36 -30.60
N ALA A 326 0.91 13.19 -31.17
CA ALA A 326 1.32 11.88 -30.64
C ALA A 326 2.85 11.72 -30.60
N ASN A 327 3.34 10.89 -29.69
CA ASN A 327 4.76 10.57 -29.61
C ASN A 327 5.04 9.16 -30.17
N LEU A 328 5.59 9.09 -31.39
CA LEU A 328 5.98 7.86 -32.07
C LEU A 328 7.52 7.68 -32.10
N ALA A 329 8.25 8.26 -31.15
CA ALA A 329 9.71 8.12 -31.15
C ALA A 329 10.13 6.64 -31.09
N GLY A 330 11.00 6.23 -32.00
CA GLY A 330 11.44 4.83 -32.14
C GLY A 330 10.38 3.82 -32.58
N ALA A 331 9.17 4.25 -32.97
CA ALA A 331 8.13 3.34 -33.44
C ALA A 331 8.55 2.64 -34.74
N ASP A 332 8.06 1.42 -34.96
CA ASP A 332 8.29 0.67 -36.20
C ASP A 332 7.10 0.80 -37.14
N LEU A 333 7.22 1.63 -38.18
CA LEU A 333 6.19 1.86 -39.20
C LEU A 333 6.50 1.10 -40.51
N THR A 334 7.37 0.09 -40.47
CA THR A 334 7.80 -0.65 -41.65
C THR A 334 6.60 -1.24 -42.40
N GLY A 335 6.45 -0.90 -43.68
CA GLY A 335 5.35 -1.38 -44.53
C GLY A 335 3.94 -0.93 -44.12
N ALA A 336 3.79 -0.01 -43.16
CA ALA A 336 2.47 0.45 -42.73
C ALA A 336 1.77 1.28 -43.82
N ASN A 337 0.43 1.25 -43.86
CA ASN A 337 -0.35 2.07 -44.79
C ASN A 337 -0.83 3.35 -44.09
N VAL A 338 -0.18 4.49 -44.36
CA VAL A 338 -0.47 5.78 -43.72
C VAL A 338 -1.26 6.75 -44.61
N ALA A 339 -1.89 6.27 -45.69
CA ALA A 339 -2.56 7.16 -46.64
C ALA A 339 -3.68 7.97 -45.97
N GLY A 340 -3.58 9.30 -46.03
CA GLY A 340 -4.52 10.24 -45.44
C GLY A 340 -4.40 10.41 -43.91
N ALA A 341 -3.41 9.81 -43.25
CA ALA A 341 -3.18 10.01 -41.82
C ALA A 341 -2.66 11.43 -41.52
N ASP A 342 -3.00 11.98 -40.34
CA ASP A 342 -2.53 13.30 -39.89
C ASP A 342 -1.50 13.17 -38.75
N PHE A 343 -0.24 13.49 -39.04
CA PHE A 343 0.89 13.50 -38.11
C PHE A 343 1.27 14.93 -37.66
N THR A 344 0.40 15.93 -37.84
CA THR A 344 0.72 17.32 -37.48
C THR A 344 1.16 17.41 -36.01
N GLY A 345 2.41 17.81 -35.78
CA GLY A 345 2.99 17.97 -34.43
C GLY A 345 3.33 16.65 -33.73
N ALA A 346 3.29 15.51 -34.44
CA ALA A 346 3.74 14.22 -33.92
C ALA A 346 5.27 14.17 -33.84
N ASN A 347 5.82 13.44 -32.86
CA ASN A 347 7.24 13.15 -32.79
C ASN A 347 7.54 11.81 -33.48
N LEU A 348 8.32 11.83 -34.56
CA LEU A 348 8.74 10.65 -35.33
C LEU A 348 10.26 10.41 -35.26
N THR A 349 10.95 10.98 -34.25
CA THR A 349 12.41 10.80 -34.10
C THR A 349 12.76 9.31 -33.98
N GLY A 350 13.61 8.83 -34.88
CA GLY A 350 14.09 7.46 -34.91
C GLY A 350 13.05 6.41 -35.27
N ALA A 351 11.88 6.81 -35.77
CA ALA A 351 10.89 5.85 -36.25
C ALA A 351 11.44 5.11 -37.49
N LYS A 352 11.22 3.80 -37.58
CA LYS A 352 11.58 3.03 -38.77
C LYS A 352 10.48 3.18 -39.82
N VAL A 353 10.86 3.49 -41.05
CA VAL A 353 9.91 3.86 -42.13
C VAL A 353 10.19 3.09 -43.43
N ASP A 354 10.86 1.94 -43.32
CA ASP A 354 11.21 1.13 -44.49
C ASP A 354 9.95 0.65 -45.23
N GLY A 355 9.89 0.88 -46.54
CA GLY A 355 8.72 0.53 -47.36
C GLY A 355 7.44 1.37 -47.10
N LEU A 356 7.53 2.46 -46.33
CA LEU A 356 6.41 3.35 -46.05
C LEU A 356 6.21 4.39 -47.16
N ASP A 357 4.99 4.50 -47.73
CA ASP A 357 4.58 5.63 -48.58
C ASP A 357 3.87 6.70 -47.75
N ALA A 358 4.60 7.76 -47.39
CA ALA A 358 4.07 8.92 -46.65
C ALA A 358 3.57 10.06 -47.55
N SER A 359 3.53 9.91 -48.88
CA SER A 359 3.19 11.00 -49.83
C SER A 359 1.78 11.58 -49.63
N LYS A 360 0.86 10.77 -49.09
CA LYS A 360 -0.53 11.16 -48.78
C LYS A 360 -0.77 11.42 -47.30
N ALA A 361 0.26 11.35 -46.46
CA ALA A 361 0.16 11.67 -45.05
C ALA A 361 0.33 13.19 -44.85
N LYS A 362 -0.43 13.77 -43.93
CA LYS A 362 -0.34 15.18 -43.58
C LYS A 362 0.62 15.38 -42.43
N GLY A 363 1.50 16.38 -42.52
CA GLY A 363 2.39 16.76 -41.42
C GLY A 363 3.42 15.71 -41.03
N PHE A 364 3.70 14.74 -41.91
CA PHE A 364 4.68 13.70 -41.66
C PHE A 364 6.10 14.27 -41.77
N VAL A 365 6.77 14.39 -40.62
CA VAL A 365 8.16 14.89 -40.53
C VAL A 365 8.98 13.87 -39.75
N HIS A 366 9.63 12.97 -40.46
CA HIS A 366 10.55 11.98 -39.88
C HIS A 366 11.94 12.61 -39.64
N LYS A 367 12.51 12.34 -38.47
CA LYS A 367 13.88 12.72 -38.10
C LYS A 367 14.66 11.46 -37.72
N PRO A 368 15.95 11.34 -38.09
CA PRO A 368 16.78 10.25 -37.60
C PRO A 368 16.90 10.30 -36.07
N PRO A 369 17.30 9.19 -35.41
CA PRO A 369 17.62 9.21 -33.98
C PRO A 369 18.65 10.30 -33.68
N ARG A 370 18.51 11.01 -32.55
CA ARG A 370 19.51 11.98 -32.11
C ARG A 370 20.84 11.27 -31.89
N ALA A 371 21.93 11.88 -32.35
CA ALA A 371 23.27 11.39 -32.09
C ALA A 371 23.74 11.83 -30.70
N VAL A 372 24.48 10.96 -30.01
CA VAL A 372 25.18 11.35 -28.79
C VAL A 372 26.38 12.21 -29.19
N GLY A 373 26.39 13.46 -28.77
CA GLY A 373 27.52 14.36 -28.96
C GLY A 373 28.61 14.26 -27.88
N PRO A 374 29.66 15.08 -28.01
CA PRO A 374 30.87 14.97 -27.21
C PRO A 374 30.66 15.28 -25.72
N ASN A 375 29.85 16.28 -25.35
CA ASN A 375 29.65 16.64 -23.95
C ASN A 375 28.84 15.58 -23.21
N MET A 376 27.84 14.98 -23.87
CA MET A 376 27.11 13.85 -23.29
C MET A 376 28.03 12.64 -23.08
N LEU A 377 28.91 12.32 -24.04
CA LEU A 377 29.89 11.24 -23.89
C LEU A 377 30.87 11.49 -22.74
N GLU A 378 31.34 12.73 -22.58
CA GLU A 378 32.24 13.08 -21.50
C GLU A 378 31.54 13.04 -20.13
N LEU A 379 30.29 13.50 -20.05
CA LEU A 379 29.48 13.35 -18.83
C LEU A 379 29.24 11.88 -18.50
N ALA A 380 28.97 11.04 -19.51
CA ALA A 380 28.82 9.60 -19.33
C ALA A 380 30.10 8.93 -18.83
N LYS A 381 31.28 9.36 -19.28
CA LYS A 381 32.58 8.89 -18.73
C LYS A 381 32.71 9.25 -17.25
N ALA A 382 32.41 10.49 -16.88
CA ALA A 382 32.41 10.93 -15.48
C ALA A 382 31.40 10.12 -14.63
N ALA A 383 30.23 9.82 -15.19
CA ALA A 383 29.21 8.99 -14.56
C ALA A 383 29.72 7.56 -14.31
N LYS A 384 30.37 6.93 -15.30
CA LYS A 384 30.91 5.56 -15.20
C LYS A 384 32.00 5.43 -14.14
N GLN A 385 32.76 6.50 -13.91
CA GLN A 385 33.80 6.57 -12.88
C GLN A 385 33.24 6.95 -11.50
N SER A 386 31.96 7.27 -11.41
CA SER A 386 31.28 7.62 -10.16
C SER A 386 30.56 6.40 -9.56
N LYS A 387 30.37 6.39 -8.23
CA LYS A 387 29.47 5.41 -7.59
C LYS A 387 28.01 5.68 -7.96
N GLN A 388 27.67 6.96 -8.09
CA GLN A 388 26.36 7.43 -8.53
C GLN A 388 26.54 8.79 -9.19
N LEU A 389 25.83 9.04 -10.29
CA LEU A 389 25.68 10.35 -10.87
C LEU A 389 24.22 10.52 -11.33
N THR A 390 23.66 11.70 -11.12
CA THR A 390 22.35 12.10 -11.64
C THR A 390 22.44 13.52 -12.14
N ALA A 391 22.07 13.75 -13.39
CA ALA A 391 21.95 15.07 -14.00
C ALA A 391 20.48 15.31 -14.33
N SER A 392 19.95 16.50 -14.02
CA SER A 392 18.55 16.84 -14.27
C SER A 392 18.35 18.21 -14.88
N ILE A 393 17.21 18.40 -15.52
CA ILE A 393 16.74 19.67 -16.09
C ILE A 393 15.21 19.74 -16.07
N GLU A 394 14.64 20.94 -15.89
CA GLU A 394 13.22 21.21 -16.09
C GLU A 394 12.92 21.72 -17.51
N LEU A 395 11.82 21.22 -18.10
CA LEU A 395 11.22 21.76 -19.31
C LEU A 395 9.81 22.31 -19.00
N GLY A 396 9.55 23.56 -19.36
CA GLY A 396 8.21 24.17 -19.27
C GLY A 396 7.32 23.74 -20.42
N LEU A 397 6.08 23.34 -20.13
CA LEU A 397 5.13 22.85 -21.14
C LEU A 397 4.11 23.93 -21.49
N THR A 398 3.21 24.28 -20.56
CA THR A 398 2.23 25.36 -20.72
C THR A 398 1.92 26.02 -19.37
N GLY A 399 1.79 27.34 -19.31
CA GLY A 399 1.49 28.05 -18.05
C GLY A 399 2.46 27.68 -16.91
N THR A 400 1.93 27.08 -15.84
CA THR A 400 2.71 26.56 -14.70
C THR A 400 3.15 25.10 -14.83
N GLU A 401 2.69 24.40 -15.86
CA GLU A 401 3.01 22.99 -16.14
C GLU A 401 4.47 22.84 -16.58
N HIS A 402 5.16 21.86 -15.98
CA HIS A 402 6.55 21.55 -16.32
C HIS A 402 6.86 20.08 -16.06
N VAL A 403 7.93 19.61 -16.67
CA VAL A 403 8.51 18.29 -16.41
C VAL A 403 9.95 18.43 -15.95
N GLU A 404 10.36 17.63 -14.97
CA GLU A 404 11.76 17.47 -14.58
C GLU A 404 12.29 16.16 -15.18
N LEU A 405 13.39 16.23 -15.92
CA LEU A 405 14.05 15.10 -16.56
C LEU A 405 15.28 14.74 -15.75
N HIS A 406 15.55 13.44 -15.58
CA HIS A 406 16.67 12.93 -14.79
C HIS A 406 17.39 11.80 -15.53
N ALA A 407 18.61 12.04 -15.97
CA ALA A 407 19.51 10.97 -16.41
C ALA A 407 20.41 10.56 -15.26
N SER A 408 20.51 9.25 -15.00
CA SER A 408 21.25 8.71 -13.86
C SER A 408 22.06 7.48 -14.23
N LEU A 409 23.18 7.28 -13.54
CA LEU A 409 23.97 6.06 -13.58
C LEU A 409 24.33 5.67 -12.15
N ARG A 410 23.99 4.45 -11.74
CA ARG A 410 24.33 3.90 -10.41
C ARG A 410 25.22 2.67 -10.56
N SER A 411 26.27 2.58 -9.76
CA SER A 411 27.21 1.47 -9.78
C SER A 411 27.11 0.64 -8.50
N TYR A 412 26.84 -0.66 -8.66
CA TYR A 412 26.83 -1.65 -7.56
C TYR A 412 27.83 -2.76 -7.88
N GLY A 413 28.99 -2.73 -7.21
CA GLY A 413 30.12 -3.60 -7.55
C GLY A 413 30.61 -3.30 -8.96
N THR A 414 30.66 -4.33 -9.81
CA THR A 414 31.05 -4.24 -11.22
C THR A 414 29.91 -3.88 -12.17
N HIS A 415 28.65 -3.90 -11.69
CA HIS A 415 27.48 -3.66 -12.52
C HIS A 415 27.05 -2.20 -12.48
N GLN A 416 26.65 -1.68 -13.65
CA GLN A 416 26.18 -0.31 -13.84
C GLN A 416 24.72 -0.30 -14.31
N TYR A 417 23.93 0.58 -13.70
CA TYR A 417 22.50 0.71 -13.94
C TYR A 417 22.19 2.12 -14.44
N PRO A 418 22.17 2.32 -15.78
CA PRO A 418 21.68 3.56 -16.37
C PRO A 418 20.16 3.68 -16.14
N GLY A 419 19.68 4.90 -15.97
CA GLY A 419 18.26 5.18 -15.81
C GLY A 419 17.90 6.57 -16.32
N GLY A 420 16.80 6.67 -17.06
CA GLY A 420 16.18 7.93 -17.48
C GLY A 420 14.81 8.05 -16.82
N GLY A 421 14.65 8.97 -15.88
CA GLY A 421 13.40 9.25 -15.17
C GLY A 421 12.85 10.62 -15.50
N TYR A 422 11.55 10.82 -15.34
CA TYR A 422 10.95 12.13 -15.38
C TYR A 422 9.82 12.29 -14.36
N MET A 423 9.62 13.53 -13.91
CA MET A 423 8.55 13.96 -13.02
C MET A 423 7.74 15.03 -13.73
N HIS A 424 6.50 14.72 -14.09
CA HIS A 424 5.58 15.67 -14.74
C HIS A 424 4.69 16.33 -13.71
N TYR A 425 4.73 17.66 -13.65
CA TYR A 425 3.98 18.48 -12.70
C TYR A 425 2.86 19.23 -13.42
N GLN A 426 1.60 18.94 -13.05
CA GLN A 426 0.41 19.58 -13.59
C GLN A 426 -0.39 20.30 -12.48
N PRO A 427 -0.04 21.56 -12.13
CA PRO A 427 -0.62 22.26 -10.98
C PRO A 427 -2.15 22.41 -11.05
N GLU A 428 -2.70 22.66 -12.25
CA GLU A 428 -4.15 22.82 -12.43
C GLU A 428 -4.94 21.52 -12.22
N ARG A 429 -4.30 20.36 -12.42
CA ARG A 429 -4.93 19.03 -12.23
C ARG A 429 -4.62 18.42 -10.87
N ARG A 430 -3.79 19.05 -10.03
CA ARG A 430 -3.27 18.50 -8.75
C ARG A 430 -2.67 17.09 -8.89
N HIS A 431 -2.15 16.76 -10.06
CA HIS A 431 -1.52 15.48 -10.34
C HIS A 431 -0.04 15.70 -10.65
N THR A 432 0.81 14.96 -9.95
CA THR A 432 2.23 14.78 -10.28
C THR A 432 2.39 13.32 -10.66
N PHE A 433 2.94 13.05 -11.85
CA PHE A 433 3.19 11.69 -12.32
C PHE A 433 4.69 11.50 -12.56
N SER A 434 5.21 10.36 -12.13
CA SER A 434 6.62 9.98 -12.32
C SER A 434 6.70 8.73 -13.16
N SER A 435 7.60 8.69 -14.13
CA SER A 435 7.87 7.47 -14.88
C SER A 435 9.29 7.49 -15.43
N SER A 436 9.64 6.46 -16.19
CA SER A 436 10.95 6.29 -16.78
C SER A 436 10.86 6.10 -18.28
N VAL A 437 12.00 6.25 -18.92
CA VAL A 437 12.24 5.87 -20.30
C VAL A 437 13.27 4.75 -20.30
N ASP A 438 13.27 3.96 -21.37
CA ASP A 438 14.37 3.04 -21.62
C ASP A 438 15.69 3.83 -21.70
N ALA A 439 16.73 3.34 -21.05
CA ALA A 439 18.00 4.03 -20.94
C ALA A 439 19.12 2.99 -21.02
N PRO A 440 19.39 2.41 -22.21
CA PRO A 440 20.41 1.37 -22.36
C PRO A 440 21.82 1.87 -21.98
N THR A 441 22.05 3.17 -22.11
CA THR A 441 23.21 3.88 -21.59
C THR A 441 22.77 5.20 -20.94
N PHE A 442 23.67 5.84 -20.19
CA PHE A 442 23.40 7.10 -19.50
C PHE A 442 23.04 8.22 -20.49
N GLU A 443 23.86 8.38 -21.51
CA GLU A 443 23.72 9.35 -22.59
C GLU A 443 22.48 9.09 -23.45
N GLN A 444 22.16 7.82 -23.73
CA GLN A 444 20.92 7.49 -24.44
C GLN A 444 19.69 7.80 -23.60
N GLY A 445 19.78 7.63 -22.27
CA GLY A 445 18.74 8.07 -21.34
C GLY A 445 18.44 9.57 -21.45
N MET A 446 19.48 10.41 -21.59
CA MET A 446 19.31 11.86 -21.81
C MET A 446 18.53 12.14 -23.11
N LEU A 447 18.95 11.55 -24.22
CA LEU A 447 18.28 11.73 -25.52
C LEU A 447 16.83 11.24 -25.51
N ASN A 448 16.60 10.05 -24.94
CA ASN A 448 15.27 9.47 -24.86
C ASN A 448 14.31 10.33 -24.01
N LEU A 449 14.82 11.01 -22.97
CA LEU A 449 14.06 11.96 -22.16
C LEU A 449 13.72 13.24 -22.94
N VAL A 450 14.67 13.79 -23.69
CA VAL A 450 14.44 14.97 -24.53
C VAL A 450 13.45 14.66 -25.65
N ASP A 451 13.59 13.52 -26.31
CA ASP A 451 12.65 13.09 -27.35
C ASP A 451 11.25 12.86 -26.78
N LEU A 452 11.15 12.32 -25.56
CA LEU A 452 9.87 12.22 -24.86
C LEU A 452 9.20 13.59 -24.69
N TRP A 453 9.96 14.61 -24.35
CA TRP A 453 9.47 15.94 -24.00
C TRP A 453 9.87 17.04 -24.97
N SER A 454 9.93 16.71 -26.26
CA SER A 454 10.45 17.58 -27.34
C SER A 454 9.70 18.89 -27.53
N LYS A 455 8.48 19.02 -26.98
CA LYS A 455 7.68 20.26 -26.99
C LYS A 455 8.01 21.21 -25.83
N GLY A 456 8.76 20.77 -24.83
CA GLY A 456 9.05 21.54 -23.63
C GLY A 456 10.15 22.59 -23.83
N ALA A 457 9.90 23.81 -23.34
CA ALA A 457 10.88 24.88 -23.35
C ALA A 457 11.90 24.69 -22.21
N PRO A 458 13.20 24.58 -22.50
CA PRO A 458 14.19 24.27 -21.48
C PRO A 458 14.40 25.43 -20.51
N ARG A 459 14.36 25.11 -19.20
CA ARG A 459 14.71 26.04 -18.14
C ARG A 459 16.17 25.82 -17.76
N LEU A 460 17.09 26.35 -18.56
CA LEU A 460 18.52 26.07 -18.44
C LEU A 460 19.09 26.29 -17.01
N GLY A 461 18.64 27.31 -16.28
CA GLY A 461 19.08 27.53 -14.88
C GLY A 461 18.62 26.45 -13.89
N SER A 462 17.64 25.62 -14.23
CA SER A 462 17.20 24.48 -13.40
C SER A 462 18.15 23.27 -13.45
N ILE A 463 19.17 23.29 -14.33
CA ILE A 463 20.08 22.17 -14.49
C ILE A 463 20.83 21.91 -13.19
N LYS A 464 20.70 20.68 -12.68
CA LYS A 464 21.37 20.20 -11.47
C LYS A 464 22.17 18.96 -11.79
N VAL A 465 23.22 18.74 -11.00
CA VAL A 465 23.99 17.49 -11.02
C VAL A 465 24.35 17.08 -9.60
N GLU A 466 24.05 15.83 -9.28
CA GLU A 466 24.37 15.20 -8.00
C GLU A 466 25.25 13.99 -8.26
N SER A 467 26.27 13.78 -7.43
CA SER A 467 27.15 12.63 -7.59
C SER A 467 27.72 12.11 -6.27
N LYS A 468 28.17 10.86 -6.28
CA LYS A 468 28.89 10.21 -5.18
C LYS A 468 30.18 9.58 -5.74
N LYS A 469 31.31 9.91 -5.10
CA LYS A 469 32.66 9.46 -5.53
C LYS A 469 32.96 9.82 -7.00
N CYS A 470 32.57 11.01 -7.45
CA CYS A 470 32.88 11.49 -8.80
C CYS A 470 34.31 12.04 -8.85
N PRO A 471 35.09 11.78 -9.92
CA PRO A 471 36.44 12.30 -10.07
C PRO A 471 36.49 13.80 -10.40
N LEU A 472 35.42 14.37 -10.95
CA LEU A 472 35.36 15.78 -11.32
C LEU A 472 34.99 16.66 -10.12
N LYS A 473 35.54 17.89 -10.08
CA LYS A 473 35.12 18.86 -9.06
C LYS A 473 33.67 19.31 -9.32
N PRO A 474 32.90 19.70 -8.30
CA PRO A 474 31.49 20.07 -8.46
C PRO A 474 31.21 21.13 -9.54
N LYS A 475 32.06 22.15 -9.65
CA LYS A 475 31.91 23.23 -10.64
C LYS A 475 32.15 22.75 -12.07
N GLU A 476 33.18 21.92 -12.27
CA GLU A 476 33.52 21.30 -13.57
C GLU A 476 32.40 20.36 -14.00
N LEU A 477 31.90 19.54 -13.06
CA LEU A 477 30.82 18.60 -13.30
C LEU A 477 29.51 19.31 -13.69
N LEU A 478 29.16 20.42 -13.02
CA LEU A 478 27.98 21.21 -13.35
C LEU A 478 28.10 21.87 -14.73
N ALA A 479 29.26 22.41 -15.07
CA ALA A 479 29.50 22.99 -16.41
C ALA A 479 29.33 21.93 -17.51
N LEU A 480 29.89 20.73 -17.28
CA LEU A 480 29.74 19.61 -18.21
C LEU A 480 28.29 19.13 -18.31
N ALA A 481 27.57 19.04 -17.19
CA ALA A 481 26.14 18.69 -17.19
C ALA A 481 25.28 19.72 -17.95
N ARG A 482 25.59 21.01 -17.81
CA ARG A 482 24.95 22.09 -18.58
C ARG A 482 25.19 21.95 -20.07
N ALA A 483 26.43 21.74 -20.47
CA ALA A 483 26.80 21.55 -21.87
C ALA A 483 26.10 20.31 -22.46
N ALA A 484 26.11 19.18 -21.73
CA ALA A 484 25.47 17.94 -22.16
C ALA A 484 23.95 18.08 -22.33
N TRP A 485 23.25 18.77 -21.42
CA TRP A 485 21.81 19.00 -21.58
C TRP A 485 21.49 19.97 -22.72
N CYS A 486 22.27 21.04 -22.90
CA CYS A 486 22.10 21.94 -24.05
C CYS A 486 22.30 21.20 -25.37
N GLU A 487 23.32 20.33 -25.42
CA GLU A 487 23.60 19.45 -26.56
C GLU A 487 22.45 18.48 -26.83
N ALA A 488 21.93 17.79 -25.81
CA ALA A 488 20.78 16.89 -25.95
C ALA A 488 19.52 17.60 -26.49
N LEU A 489 19.29 18.83 -26.03
CA LEU A 489 18.17 19.69 -26.41
C LEU A 489 18.37 20.42 -27.74
N GLU A 490 19.55 20.32 -28.36
CA GLU A 490 19.94 21.08 -29.56
C GLU A 490 19.76 22.60 -29.39
N VAL A 491 20.07 23.12 -28.20
CA VAL A 491 20.08 24.56 -27.91
C VAL A 491 21.50 25.10 -27.74
N PRO A 492 21.77 26.37 -28.10
CA PRO A 492 23.09 26.97 -27.90
C PRO A 492 23.51 26.90 -26.43
N ILE A 493 24.77 26.54 -26.17
CA ILE A 493 25.35 26.57 -24.82
C ILE A 493 25.58 28.04 -24.43
N PRO A 494 24.95 28.56 -23.36
CA PRO A 494 25.18 29.92 -22.90
C PRO A 494 26.64 30.14 -22.47
N SER A 495 27.13 31.36 -22.65
CA SER A 495 28.41 31.82 -22.11
C SER A 495 28.41 31.85 -20.57
N ALA A 496 29.60 31.90 -19.97
CA ALA A 496 29.74 31.98 -18.51
C ALA A 496 28.98 33.19 -17.91
N ASP A 497 29.00 34.33 -18.58
CA ASP A 497 28.30 35.55 -18.15
C ASP A 497 26.77 35.39 -18.24
N GLU A 498 26.28 34.72 -19.28
CA GLU A 498 24.85 34.43 -19.43
C GLU A 498 24.36 33.45 -18.36
N TRP A 499 25.16 32.43 -18.05
CA TRP A 499 24.89 31.53 -16.92
C TRP A 499 24.83 32.29 -15.59
N ALA A 500 25.80 33.17 -15.33
CA ALA A 500 25.85 33.97 -14.11
C ALA A 500 24.65 34.92 -13.98
N ARG A 501 24.24 35.57 -15.07
CA ARG A 501 23.02 36.42 -15.10
C ARG A 501 21.76 35.62 -14.82
N GLN A 502 21.63 34.42 -15.40
CA GLN A 502 20.48 33.54 -15.18
C GLN A 502 20.42 33.03 -13.73
N GLU A 503 21.56 32.64 -13.15
CA GLU A 503 21.66 32.24 -11.73
C GLU A 503 21.31 33.39 -10.78
N GLN A 504 21.80 34.61 -11.05
CA GLN A 504 21.47 35.80 -10.27
C GLN A 504 19.97 36.12 -10.36
N ALA A 505 19.37 36.03 -11.55
CA ALA A 505 17.94 36.27 -11.73
C ALA A 505 17.09 35.21 -10.99
N GLN A 506 17.49 33.94 -11.01
CA GLN A 506 16.79 32.87 -10.29
C GLN A 506 16.93 33.02 -8.77
N THR A 507 18.11 33.37 -8.28
CA THR A 507 18.35 33.64 -6.86
C THR A 507 17.51 34.84 -6.40
N ALA A 508 17.54 35.95 -7.13
CA ALA A 508 16.75 37.14 -6.83
C ALA A 508 15.23 36.88 -6.87
N ALA A 509 14.76 36.00 -7.76
CA ALA A 509 13.36 35.58 -7.79
C ALA A 509 13.00 34.71 -6.56
N GLY A 510 13.88 33.78 -6.17
CA GLY A 510 13.72 32.96 -4.96
C GLY A 510 13.70 33.81 -3.69
N ASP A 511 14.60 34.78 -3.58
CA ASP A 511 14.67 35.71 -2.45
C ASP A 511 13.39 36.55 -2.34
N LYS A 512 12.88 37.09 -3.45
CA LYS A 512 11.59 37.81 -3.47
C LYS A 512 10.42 36.94 -3.02
N VAL A 513 10.39 35.68 -3.45
CA VAL A 513 9.33 34.73 -3.05
C VAL A 513 9.42 34.44 -1.55
N ARG A 514 10.63 34.22 -1.01
CA ARG A 514 10.88 34.03 0.41
C ARG A 514 10.44 35.25 1.22
N GLU A 515 10.82 36.45 0.81
CA GLU A 515 10.42 37.71 1.45
C GLU A 515 8.90 37.90 1.44
N GLN A 516 8.24 37.59 0.33
CA GLN A 516 6.79 37.68 0.23
C GLN A 516 6.08 36.68 1.16
N MET A 517 6.60 35.45 1.29
CA MET A 517 6.05 34.45 2.20
C MET A 517 6.22 34.85 3.67
N LEU A 518 7.38 35.41 4.04
CA LEU A 518 7.61 35.96 5.38
C LEU A 518 6.67 37.16 5.66
N THR A 519 6.48 38.02 4.67
CA THR A 519 5.53 39.13 4.74
C THR A 519 4.09 38.64 4.91
N ASP A 520 3.72 37.56 4.21
CA ASP A 520 2.41 36.93 4.36
C ASP A 520 2.22 36.34 5.77
N LEU A 521 3.23 35.67 6.34
CA LEU A 521 3.14 35.17 7.72
C LEU A 521 2.93 36.30 8.74
N ARG A 522 3.58 37.45 8.54
CA ARG A 522 3.43 38.65 9.39
C ARG A 522 2.19 39.50 9.05
N GLY A 523 1.46 39.16 7.99
CA GLY A 523 0.30 39.91 7.50
C GLY A 523 -1.01 39.63 8.24
N GLY A 524 -0.96 38.96 9.39
CA GLY A 524 -2.11 38.50 10.16
C GLY A 524 -3.05 37.58 9.37
N LYS A 525 -4.35 37.56 9.72
CA LYS A 525 -5.31 36.60 9.14
C LYS A 525 -5.34 36.57 7.60
N ALA A 526 -5.29 37.74 6.96
CA ALA A 526 -5.28 37.85 5.50
C ALA A 526 -3.96 37.35 4.91
N GLY A 527 -2.84 37.64 5.58
CA GLY A 527 -1.53 37.13 5.19
C GLY A 527 -1.42 35.61 5.33
N VAL A 528 -1.86 35.05 6.46
CA VAL A 528 -1.93 33.59 6.69
C VAL A 528 -2.80 32.91 5.63
N ALA A 529 -3.91 33.51 5.21
CA ALA A 529 -4.72 32.98 4.11
C ALA A 529 -3.95 32.92 2.79
N ARG A 530 -3.18 33.96 2.44
CA ARG A 530 -2.30 33.96 1.26
C ARG A 530 -1.17 32.94 1.39
N PHE A 531 -0.57 32.82 2.56
CA PHE A 531 0.45 31.80 2.85
C PHE A 531 -0.10 30.38 2.66
N ASN A 532 -1.30 30.12 3.16
CA ASN A 532 -1.97 28.83 3.09
C ASN A 532 -2.53 28.50 1.69
N ALA A 533 -2.75 29.49 0.82
CA ALA A 533 -3.21 29.27 -0.56
C ALA A 533 -2.18 28.55 -1.44
N ARG A 534 -0.91 28.54 -1.04
CA ARG A 534 0.19 27.83 -1.70
C ARG A 534 0.07 26.31 -1.52
N THR A 535 0.75 25.54 -2.35
CA THR A 535 0.95 24.09 -2.14
C THR A 535 1.95 23.83 -1.01
N ASP A 536 2.03 22.58 -0.52
CA ASP A 536 3.01 22.21 0.51
C ASP A 536 4.46 22.39 0.00
N LYS A 537 4.75 21.97 -1.23
CA LYS A 537 6.07 22.14 -1.86
C LYS A 537 6.47 23.62 -1.99
N GLU A 538 5.53 24.50 -2.33
CA GLU A 538 5.78 25.93 -2.40
C GLU A 538 6.05 26.54 -1.02
N ARG A 539 5.36 26.09 0.04
CA ARG A 539 5.65 26.53 1.41
C ARG A 539 6.99 26.01 1.91
N GLU A 540 7.37 24.80 1.57
CA GLU A 540 8.69 24.24 1.92
C GLU A 540 9.84 25.02 1.25
N ALA A 541 9.59 25.62 0.08
CA ALA A 541 10.53 26.55 -0.57
C ALA A 541 10.77 27.84 0.22
N LEU A 542 9.98 28.13 1.25
CA LEU A 542 10.31 29.14 2.25
C LEU A 542 11.71 28.89 2.83
N GLY A 543 12.15 27.64 2.93
CA GLY A 543 13.46 27.25 3.44
C GLY A 543 13.56 27.36 4.96
N SER A 544 14.78 27.48 5.45
CA SER A 544 15.05 27.52 6.89
C SER A 544 14.54 28.81 7.55
N LEU A 545 13.86 28.65 8.67
CA LEU A 545 13.37 29.70 9.58
C LEU A 545 14.03 29.55 10.97
N ARG A 546 15.24 29.00 11.01
CA ARG A 546 15.99 28.89 12.27
C ARG A 546 16.17 30.26 12.91
N ASP A 547 16.03 30.27 14.23
CA ASP A 547 16.22 31.47 15.07
C ASP A 547 15.37 32.68 14.66
N THR A 548 14.33 32.46 13.84
CA THR A 548 13.47 33.52 13.34
C THR A 548 12.50 33.97 14.43
N ASP A 549 12.35 35.28 14.58
CA ASP A 549 11.39 35.87 15.52
C ASP A 549 10.02 36.06 14.85
N LEU A 550 9.03 35.36 15.41
CA LEU A 550 7.61 35.38 15.09
C LEU A 550 6.78 35.61 16.36
N SER A 551 7.37 36.20 17.40
CA SER A 551 6.69 36.50 18.66
C SER A 551 5.55 37.49 18.43
N ASN A 552 4.43 37.30 19.13
CA ASN A 552 3.20 38.11 19.04
C ASN A 552 2.51 38.14 17.66
N GLU A 553 2.95 37.33 16.69
CA GLU A 553 2.36 37.29 15.36
C GLU A 553 0.96 36.64 15.34
N LYS A 554 0.10 37.09 14.43
CA LYS A 554 -1.28 36.58 14.30
C LYS A 554 -1.35 35.39 13.34
N LEU A 555 -0.86 34.24 13.80
CA LEU A 555 -0.60 33.03 13.00
C LEU A 555 -1.70 31.94 13.07
N ALA A 556 -2.92 32.30 13.47
CA ALA A 556 -3.99 31.31 13.65
C ALA A 556 -4.29 30.59 12.32
N GLY A 557 -4.29 29.24 12.35
CA GLY A 557 -4.49 28.40 11.17
C GLY A 557 -3.30 28.31 10.21
N ALA A 558 -2.14 28.90 10.51
CA ALA A 558 -0.97 28.86 9.63
C ALA A 558 -0.46 27.42 9.43
N ARG A 559 -0.15 27.04 8.19
CA ARG A 559 0.35 25.70 7.82
C ARG A 559 1.88 25.69 7.69
N LEU A 560 2.57 25.56 8.81
CA LEU A 560 4.03 25.55 8.94
C LEU A 560 4.59 24.11 9.01
N ASN A 561 4.08 23.21 8.17
CA ASN A 561 4.46 21.78 8.15
C ASN A 561 5.82 21.56 7.47
N ASN A 562 6.55 20.53 7.92
CA ASN A 562 7.86 20.10 7.38
C ASN A 562 8.95 21.19 7.33
N LEU A 563 8.81 22.28 8.08
CA LEU A 563 9.76 23.40 8.07
C LEU A 563 10.89 23.21 9.09
N ASP A 564 12.04 23.83 8.81
CA ASP A 564 13.14 23.97 9.76
C ASP A 564 12.97 25.25 10.59
N LEU A 565 12.53 25.09 11.83
CA LEU A 565 12.13 26.13 12.79
C LEU A 565 12.95 26.04 14.10
N ARG A 566 14.13 25.41 14.07
CA ARG A 566 14.97 25.24 15.26
C ARG A 566 15.35 26.60 15.86
N GLY A 567 15.15 26.76 17.17
CA GLY A 567 15.42 28.02 17.87
C GLY A 567 14.47 29.19 17.54
N ALA A 568 13.47 28.99 16.69
CA ALA A 568 12.50 30.05 16.35
C ALA A 568 11.70 30.49 17.60
N LYS A 569 11.30 31.77 17.61
CA LYS A 569 10.54 32.37 18.73
C LYS A 569 9.11 32.63 18.31
N PHE A 570 8.16 32.11 19.08
CA PHE A 570 6.72 32.28 18.89
C PHE A 570 6.06 32.87 20.15
N ASP A 571 6.81 33.44 21.07
CA ASP A 571 6.28 33.85 22.38
C ASP A 571 5.10 34.82 22.21
N GLY A 572 3.97 34.50 22.85
CA GLY A 572 2.72 35.26 22.72
C GLY A 572 2.03 35.24 21.34
N ALA A 573 2.52 34.48 20.36
CA ALA A 573 1.91 34.40 19.03
C ALA A 573 0.56 33.67 19.05
N MET A 574 -0.40 34.14 18.22
CA MET A 574 -1.70 33.50 18.09
C MET A 574 -1.60 32.26 17.20
N LEU A 575 -1.64 31.06 17.78
CA LEU A 575 -1.36 29.80 17.08
C LEU A 575 -2.52 28.80 17.08
N SER A 576 -3.73 29.26 17.41
CA SER A 576 -4.90 28.38 17.41
C SER A 576 -5.12 27.79 16.02
N GLU A 577 -5.31 26.47 15.94
CA GLU A 577 -5.45 25.68 14.71
C GLU A 577 -4.23 25.73 13.76
N ALA A 578 -3.10 26.30 14.17
CA ALA A 578 -1.87 26.26 13.39
C ALA A 578 -1.30 24.84 13.32
N SER A 579 -0.60 24.52 12.23
CA SER A 579 -0.03 23.19 11.98
C SER A 579 1.48 23.27 11.81
N PHE A 580 2.20 22.46 12.57
CA PHE A 580 3.65 22.27 12.63
C PHE A 580 4.01 20.80 12.38
N SER A 581 3.15 20.06 11.67
CA SER A 581 3.32 18.62 11.53
C SER A 581 4.60 18.30 10.76
N GLY A 582 5.39 17.34 11.28
CA GLY A 582 6.67 16.94 10.71
C GLY A 582 7.80 17.98 10.84
N SER A 583 7.53 19.17 11.41
CA SER A 583 8.50 20.27 11.48
C SER A 583 9.59 20.04 12.53
N GLN A 584 10.74 20.66 12.30
CA GLN A 584 11.88 20.69 13.22
C GLN A 584 11.79 21.94 14.10
N ILE A 585 11.36 21.79 15.35
CA ILE A 585 11.16 22.89 16.30
C ILE A 585 12.04 22.73 17.56
N GLN A 586 13.20 22.08 17.43
CA GLN A 586 14.10 21.87 18.57
C GLN A 586 14.59 23.21 19.13
N GLY A 587 14.51 23.38 20.44
CA GLY A 587 14.87 24.63 21.12
C GLY A 587 13.98 25.84 20.78
N ALA A 588 12.89 25.67 20.04
CA ALA A 588 11.98 26.76 19.74
C ALA A 588 11.17 27.17 20.97
N SER A 589 10.83 28.45 21.07
CA SER A 589 10.06 29.01 22.16
C SER A 589 8.61 29.29 21.73
N PHE A 590 7.67 28.81 22.53
CA PHE A 590 6.22 28.92 22.43
C PHE A 590 5.65 29.36 23.79
N ALA A 591 6.34 30.26 24.49
CA ALA A 591 5.88 30.70 25.80
C ALA A 591 4.57 31.50 25.67
N ASP A 592 3.62 31.21 26.57
CA ASP A 592 2.35 31.94 26.70
C ASP A 592 1.51 32.01 25.40
N VAL A 593 1.65 31.03 24.50
CA VAL A 593 0.93 31.03 23.21
C VAL A 593 -0.50 30.46 23.32
N PRO A 594 -1.53 31.13 22.73
CA PRO A 594 -2.84 30.54 22.55
C PRO A 594 -2.88 29.62 21.30
N ALA A 595 -2.59 28.32 21.49
CA ALA A 595 -2.44 27.29 20.45
C ALA A 595 -3.49 26.17 20.53
N ARG A 596 -4.76 26.51 20.82
CA ARG A 596 -5.86 25.54 20.90
C ARG A 596 -6.01 24.80 19.56
N LYS A 597 -6.19 23.47 19.61
CA LYS A 597 -6.30 22.60 18.43
C LYS A 597 -5.14 22.68 17.44
N ALA A 598 -3.98 23.19 17.86
CA ALA A 598 -2.79 23.19 17.02
C ALA A 598 -2.33 21.75 16.73
N ASN A 599 -1.69 21.54 15.58
CA ASN A 599 -1.22 20.24 15.15
C ASN A 599 0.31 20.18 15.14
N PHE A 600 0.88 19.43 16.05
CA PHE A 600 2.32 19.15 16.17
C PHE A 600 2.65 17.68 15.88
N ALA A 601 1.76 16.94 15.21
CA ALA A 601 1.98 15.53 14.95
C ALA A 601 3.32 15.28 14.22
N SER A 602 4.10 14.32 14.72
CA SER A 602 5.43 13.97 14.21
C SER A 602 6.48 15.10 14.22
N ALA A 603 6.23 16.20 14.93
CA ALA A 603 7.21 17.26 15.08
C ALA A 603 8.42 16.81 15.91
N ARG A 604 9.59 17.40 15.64
CA ARG A 604 10.81 17.21 16.45
C ARG A 604 10.99 18.42 17.36
N ALA A 605 10.64 18.27 18.63
CA ALA A 605 10.51 19.36 19.61
C ALA A 605 11.42 19.20 20.82
N ALA A 606 12.55 18.50 20.68
CA ALA A 606 13.51 18.37 21.77
C ALA A 606 13.94 19.77 22.28
N ASP A 607 13.97 19.94 23.60
CA ASP A 607 14.35 21.18 24.28
C ASP A 607 13.46 22.41 23.95
N ALA A 608 12.29 22.20 23.32
CA ALA A 608 11.34 23.29 23.06
C ALA A 608 10.70 23.80 24.37
N VAL A 609 10.26 25.06 24.37
CA VAL A 609 9.64 25.71 25.53
C VAL A 609 8.19 26.04 25.23
N PHE A 610 7.25 25.38 25.91
CA PHE A 610 5.81 25.66 25.82
C PHE A 610 5.25 26.32 27.09
N ARG A 611 6.10 26.75 28.02
CA ARG A 611 5.67 27.24 29.35
C ARG A 611 4.51 28.26 29.24
N GLY A 612 3.45 28.03 30.01
CA GLY A 612 2.27 28.92 30.04
C GLY A 612 1.38 28.86 28.79
N ALA A 613 1.71 28.06 27.78
CA ALA A 613 0.92 27.93 26.57
C ALA A 613 -0.45 27.28 26.82
N ILE A 614 -1.36 27.51 25.88
CA ILE A 614 -2.68 26.89 25.83
C ILE A 614 -2.74 25.95 24.63
N LEU A 615 -2.57 24.66 24.88
CA LEU A 615 -2.56 23.57 23.89
C LEU A 615 -3.81 22.67 24.00
N ALA A 616 -4.93 23.21 24.47
CA ALA A 616 -6.15 22.44 24.62
C ALA A 616 -6.60 21.82 23.28
N ASN A 617 -6.87 20.51 23.28
CA ASN A 617 -7.21 19.68 22.12
C ASN A 617 -6.17 19.69 21.00
N ALA A 618 -4.91 20.00 21.30
CA ALA A 618 -3.82 19.93 20.32
C ALA A 618 -3.49 18.47 19.96
N ASN A 619 -3.12 18.25 18.71
CA ASN A 619 -2.62 16.97 18.22
C ASN A 619 -1.09 16.92 18.38
N LEU A 620 -0.59 16.11 19.32
CA LEU A 620 0.83 16.00 19.69
C LEU A 620 1.35 14.58 19.39
N ARG A 621 0.63 13.81 18.57
CA ARG A 621 0.88 12.38 18.32
C ARG A 621 2.21 12.13 17.63
N ALA A 622 2.88 11.04 18.00
CA ALA A 622 4.12 10.55 17.37
C ALA A 622 5.24 11.61 17.27
N ALA A 623 5.16 12.69 18.05
CA ALA A 623 6.16 13.74 18.10
C ALA A 623 7.22 13.45 19.17
N THR A 624 8.37 14.11 19.05
CA THR A 624 9.50 13.95 19.98
C THR A 624 9.62 15.19 20.85
N PHE A 625 9.28 15.09 22.14
CA PHE A 625 9.29 16.14 23.15
C PHE A 625 10.34 15.89 24.24
N LEU A 626 11.53 15.43 23.84
CA LEU A 626 12.63 15.18 24.77
C LEU A 626 13.00 16.47 25.51
N ARG A 627 13.03 16.44 26.85
CA ARG A 627 13.38 17.60 27.69
C ARG A 627 12.57 18.87 27.38
N THR A 628 11.35 18.71 26.85
CA THR A 628 10.46 19.83 26.54
C THR A 628 9.89 20.43 27.82
N ASN A 629 9.83 21.76 27.89
CA ASN A 629 9.23 22.46 29.01
C ASN A 629 7.73 22.69 28.77
N PHE A 630 6.88 21.92 29.45
CA PHE A 630 5.42 22.06 29.50
C PHE A 630 4.93 22.65 30.83
N GLN A 631 5.74 23.44 31.53
CA GLN A 631 5.36 24.00 32.82
C GLN A 631 4.15 24.94 32.69
N ASN A 632 3.15 24.77 33.57
CA ASN A 632 1.94 25.60 33.62
C ASN A 632 1.14 25.64 32.29
N VAL A 633 1.21 24.60 31.46
CA VAL A 633 0.50 24.53 30.17
C VAL A 633 -0.92 23.99 30.34
N ASP A 634 -1.90 24.56 29.63
CA ASP A 634 -3.23 23.96 29.46
C ASP A 634 -3.20 22.91 28.33
N LEU A 635 -3.16 21.63 28.69
CA LEU A 635 -3.16 20.47 27.79
C LEU A 635 -4.50 19.73 27.81
N THR A 636 -5.59 20.40 28.19
CA THR A 636 -6.92 19.77 28.28
C THR A 636 -7.31 19.13 26.95
N GLY A 637 -7.55 17.82 26.92
CA GLY A 637 -7.93 17.07 25.72
C GLY A 637 -6.83 16.88 24.68
N ALA A 638 -5.57 17.22 24.98
CA ALA A 638 -4.46 17.07 24.04
C ALA A 638 -4.10 15.59 23.82
N ASP A 639 -3.63 15.23 22.62
CA ASP A 639 -3.30 13.85 22.27
C ASP A 639 -1.80 13.63 22.06
N PHE A 640 -1.14 13.01 23.03
CA PHE A 640 0.27 12.63 23.02
C PHE A 640 0.52 11.20 22.55
N ALA A 641 -0.45 10.53 21.93
CA ALA A 641 -0.29 9.10 21.64
C ALA A 641 0.97 8.82 20.78
N PHE A 642 1.71 7.78 21.15
CA PHE A 642 2.99 7.36 20.52
C PHE A 642 4.12 8.41 20.55
N SER A 643 3.99 9.49 21.32
CA SER A 643 5.04 10.50 21.45
C SER A 643 6.17 10.07 22.38
N ASP A 644 7.30 10.77 22.33
CA ASP A 644 8.44 10.59 23.24
C ASP A 644 8.56 11.80 24.18
N LEU A 645 8.27 11.60 25.47
CA LEU A 645 8.18 12.65 26.50
C LEU A 645 9.31 12.56 27.52
N ARG A 646 10.35 11.76 27.26
CA ARG A 646 11.47 11.55 28.19
C ARG A 646 12.15 12.86 28.59
N GLY A 647 12.32 13.06 29.89
CA GLY A 647 12.81 14.31 30.49
C GLY A 647 11.88 15.52 30.38
N ALA A 648 10.66 15.39 29.85
CA ALA A 648 9.74 16.52 29.73
C ALA A 648 9.23 17.00 31.09
N ASP A 649 8.97 18.31 31.23
CA ASP A 649 8.53 18.92 32.49
C ASP A 649 7.10 19.45 32.38
N PHE A 650 6.14 18.73 32.97
CA PHE A 650 4.73 19.10 33.07
C PHE A 650 4.36 19.76 34.40
N THR A 651 5.33 20.28 35.17
CA THR A 651 5.04 20.87 36.49
C THR A 651 4.00 21.99 36.37
N GLY A 652 2.88 21.85 37.08
CA GLY A 652 1.77 22.82 37.03
C GLY A 652 0.87 22.74 35.79
N ALA A 653 1.09 21.80 34.88
CA ALA A 653 0.25 21.64 33.69
C ALA A 653 -1.14 21.07 34.01
N THR A 654 -2.15 21.45 33.20
CA THR A 654 -3.50 20.90 33.25
C THR A 654 -3.66 19.78 32.22
N LEU A 655 -3.88 18.54 32.67
CA LEU A 655 -3.91 17.33 31.82
C LEU A 655 -5.30 16.69 31.68
N LYS A 656 -6.37 17.43 31.94
CA LYS A 656 -7.73 16.88 31.93
C LYS A 656 -8.06 16.28 30.57
N ASN A 657 -8.43 15.00 30.51
CA ASN A 657 -8.75 14.25 29.28
C ASN A 657 -7.60 14.20 28.26
N ALA A 658 -6.36 14.47 28.66
CA ALA A 658 -5.22 14.30 27.76
C ALA A 658 -4.94 12.80 27.55
N SER A 659 -4.66 12.42 26.30
CA SER A 659 -4.33 11.04 25.94
C SER A 659 -2.81 10.86 25.93
N PHE A 660 -2.32 9.83 26.61
CA PHE A 660 -0.90 9.45 26.64
C PHE A 660 -0.67 8.04 26.10
N SER A 661 -1.62 7.51 25.33
CA SER A 661 -1.58 6.13 24.85
C SER A 661 -0.27 5.82 24.10
N GLN A 662 0.51 4.85 24.58
CA GLN A 662 1.80 4.45 24.02
C GLN A 662 2.88 5.54 24.05
N ALA A 663 2.66 6.66 24.75
CA ALA A 663 3.65 7.71 24.90
C ALA A 663 4.78 7.26 25.83
N LYS A 664 6.03 7.61 25.53
CA LYS A 664 7.21 7.19 26.33
C LYS A 664 7.55 8.24 27.38
N PHE A 665 7.88 7.80 28.59
CA PHE A 665 8.40 8.66 29.66
C PHE A 665 9.48 7.92 30.48
N ASP A 666 10.25 8.66 31.27
CA ASP A 666 11.34 8.14 32.10
C ASP A 666 11.45 8.86 33.45
N ALA A 667 12.51 8.55 34.22
CA ALA A 667 12.73 9.06 35.57
C ALA A 667 12.87 10.58 35.63
N ASP A 668 13.31 11.20 34.54
CA ASP A 668 13.51 12.65 34.44
C ASP A 668 12.22 13.37 34.02
N THR A 669 11.17 12.62 33.64
CA THR A 669 9.88 13.19 33.25
C THR A 669 9.12 13.64 34.50
N LYS A 670 8.75 14.92 34.57
CA LYS A 670 8.07 15.51 35.73
C LYS A 670 6.59 15.70 35.43
N PHE A 671 5.71 15.08 36.22
CA PHE A 671 4.27 15.25 36.12
C PHE A 671 3.71 16.23 37.16
N PRO A 672 2.50 16.78 36.97
CA PRO A 672 1.84 17.62 37.97
C PRO A 672 1.68 16.89 39.31
N LYS A 673 1.70 17.66 40.42
CA LYS A 673 1.54 17.11 41.78
C LYS A 673 0.27 16.23 41.87
N GLY A 674 0.44 14.98 42.31
CA GLY A 674 -0.65 14.01 42.43
C GLY A 674 -0.83 13.07 41.23
N LEU A 675 -0.10 13.29 40.13
CA LEU A 675 -0.02 12.37 39.00
C LEU A 675 1.40 11.83 38.92
N THR A 676 1.57 10.52 39.14
CA THR A 676 2.89 9.87 39.06
C THR A 676 3.20 9.33 37.68
N ALA A 677 2.18 8.80 36.98
CA ALA A 677 2.26 8.38 35.59
C ALA A 677 0.88 8.45 34.93
N PRO A 678 0.77 8.95 33.69
CA PRO A 678 -0.48 8.93 32.94
C PRO A 678 -0.88 7.52 32.50
N GLU A 679 -2.18 7.24 32.48
CA GLU A 679 -2.71 5.97 31.99
C GLU A 679 -2.38 5.74 30.50
N GLY A 680 -1.92 4.53 30.18
CA GLY A 680 -1.55 4.15 28.82
C GLY A 680 -0.16 4.63 28.36
N ALA A 681 0.58 5.37 29.18
CA ALA A 681 1.97 5.74 28.89
C ALA A 681 2.94 4.58 29.23
N ASN A 682 4.05 4.51 28.50
CA ASN A 682 5.10 3.50 28.61
C ASN A 682 6.34 4.07 29.31
N TRP A 683 6.74 3.45 30.41
CA TRP A 683 8.00 3.74 31.10
C TRP A 683 9.21 3.19 30.31
N VAL A 684 10.27 4.00 30.21
CA VAL A 684 11.50 3.69 29.44
C VAL A 684 12.78 3.93 30.28
N GLY A 685 12.66 4.13 31.60
CA GLY A 685 13.78 4.35 32.52
C GLY A 685 14.32 3.08 33.20
N GLU A 686 15.48 3.19 33.85
CA GLU A 686 16.00 2.12 34.72
C GLU A 686 15.19 2.04 36.03
N GLY A 687 14.76 0.84 36.43
CA GLY A 687 13.99 0.60 37.66
C GLY A 687 12.47 0.48 37.46
N PRO A 688 11.72 0.17 38.54
CA PRO A 688 10.29 -0.12 38.48
C PRO A 688 9.46 1.13 38.13
N HIS A 689 8.39 0.92 37.36
CA HIS A 689 7.49 1.97 36.90
C HIS A 689 6.91 2.78 38.09
N PRO A 690 7.10 4.12 38.13
CA PRO A 690 6.49 4.96 39.16
C PRO A 690 4.96 4.96 38.98
N GLY A 691 4.20 4.41 39.91
CA GLY A 691 2.74 4.54 39.93
C GLY A 691 1.90 3.26 39.74
N LYS A 692 2.50 2.08 39.48
CA LYS A 692 1.77 0.81 39.63
C LYS A 692 1.95 0.28 41.07
N VAL A 693 1.05 0.66 41.97
CA VAL A 693 0.82 -0.14 43.19
C VAL A 693 0.14 -1.44 42.72
N VAL A 694 0.81 -2.57 42.91
CA VAL A 694 0.29 -3.90 42.57
C VAL A 694 -0.81 -4.27 43.59
N PRO A 695 -2.08 -4.49 43.20
CA PRO A 695 -3.08 -5.03 44.11
C PRO A 695 -2.93 -6.55 44.21
N ALA A 696 -2.76 -7.04 45.44
CA ALA A 696 -2.72 -8.44 45.77
C ALA A 696 -4.13 -9.06 45.77
N VAL A 697 -4.37 -10.07 44.93
CA VAL A 697 -5.27 -11.19 45.26
C VAL A 697 -4.64 -12.50 44.77
N ALA A 698 -4.14 -13.25 45.74
CA ALA A 698 -3.78 -14.67 45.79
C ALA A 698 -3.83 -15.51 44.49
N LEU A 699 -2.64 -15.85 43.99
CA LEU A 699 -2.25 -17.24 43.78
C LEU A 699 -0.81 -17.39 44.28
N ALA A 700 -0.67 -18.14 45.36
CA ALA A 700 0.57 -18.27 46.10
C ALA A 700 1.57 -19.20 45.39
N VAL A 701 2.84 -18.84 45.59
CA VAL A 701 4.09 -19.63 45.52
C VAL A 701 4.77 -19.78 44.15
N ALA A 702 5.84 -19.00 43.95
CA ALA A 702 7.24 -19.44 43.76
C ALA A 702 8.05 -18.20 43.34
N GLY A 703 8.92 -17.63 44.17
CA GLY A 703 10.25 -18.19 44.45
C GLY A 703 11.24 -17.60 43.44
N SER A 704 12.29 -16.95 43.93
CA SER A 704 13.41 -16.42 43.13
C SER A 704 14.03 -17.52 42.27
N LEU A 705 13.54 -17.69 41.05
CA LEU A 705 14.16 -18.59 40.08
C LEU A 705 15.25 -17.77 39.37
N ASP A 706 16.50 -17.97 39.76
CA ASP A 706 17.62 -17.41 39.00
C ASP A 706 17.74 -18.11 37.64
N PHE A 707 18.52 -17.50 36.73
CA PHE A 707 18.67 -17.99 35.37
C PHE A 707 19.25 -19.41 35.31
N ASP A 708 20.19 -19.76 36.20
CA ASP A 708 20.82 -21.08 36.22
C ASP A 708 19.84 -22.17 36.68
N THR A 709 18.97 -21.83 37.63
CA THR A 709 17.90 -22.71 38.10
C THR A 709 16.82 -22.89 37.03
N PHE A 710 16.44 -21.81 36.32
CA PHE A 710 15.56 -21.89 35.15
C PHE A 710 16.11 -22.86 34.09
N LEU A 711 17.41 -22.75 33.76
CA LEU A 711 18.04 -23.63 32.79
C LEU A 711 18.02 -25.10 33.23
N LYS A 712 18.25 -25.39 34.52
CA LYS A 712 18.19 -26.76 35.07
C LYS A 712 16.77 -27.36 35.02
N GLU A 713 15.73 -26.54 35.15
CA GLU A 713 14.34 -26.99 35.12
C GLU A 713 13.77 -27.14 33.69
N LEU A 714 14.34 -26.43 32.71
CA LEU A 714 13.85 -26.40 31.33
C LEU A 714 13.76 -27.80 30.66
N PRO A 715 14.72 -28.74 30.84
CA PRO A 715 14.63 -30.11 30.32
C PRO A 715 13.47 -30.95 30.86
N ARG A 716 12.92 -30.60 32.02
CA ARG A 716 11.71 -31.24 32.56
C ARG A 716 10.43 -30.73 31.89
N LYS A 717 10.52 -29.62 31.14
CA LYS A 717 9.37 -28.90 30.59
C LYS A 717 9.31 -28.93 29.08
N VAL A 718 10.45 -29.12 28.42
CA VAL A 718 10.58 -29.09 26.97
C VAL A 718 11.36 -30.33 26.52
N ASP A 719 10.98 -30.88 25.36
CA ASP A 719 11.65 -32.02 24.74
C ASP A 719 13.18 -31.77 24.62
N PRO A 720 14.03 -32.63 25.22
CA PRO A 720 15.49 -32.46 25.22
C PRO A 720 16.09 -32.26 23.83
N SER A 721 15.56 -32.93 22.80
CA SER A 721 16.05 -32.80 21.41
C SER A 721 15.80 -31.41 20.80
N ARG A 722 14.87 -30.63 21.36
CA ARG A 722 14.59 -29.24 20.95
C ARG A 722 15.43 -28.25 21.72
N ILE A 723 15.74 -28.56 22.98
CA ILE A 723 16.66 -27.77 23.80
C ILE A 723 18.06 -27.87 23.20
N GLU A 724 18.52 -29.08 22.85
CA GLU A 724 19.81 -29.29 22.18
C GLU A 724 19.92 -28.48 20.88
N LYS A 725 18.89 -28.51 20.03
CA LYS A 725 18.85 -27.69 18.80
C LYS A 725 18.80 -26.19 19.06
N ALA A 726 18.11 -25.75 20.12
CA ALA A 726 18.11 -24.35 20.51
C ALA A 726 19.48 -23.94 21.04
N ALA A 727 20.16 -24.84 21.75
CA ALA A 727 21.51 -24.64 22.21
C ALA A 727 22.48 -24.52 21.04
N ASP A 728 22.49 -25.47 20.10
CA ASP A 728 23.32 -25.39 18.88
C ASP A 728 23.14 -24.07 18.12
N MET A 729 21.92 -23.54 18.06
CA MET A 729 21.64 -22.23 17.47
C MET A 729 22.23 -21.06 18.25
N LEU A 730 22.21 -21.13 19.59
CA LEU A 730 22.86 -20.14 20.46
C LEU A 730 24.40 -20.23 20.39
N LYS A 731 24.95 -21.44 20.21
CA LYS A 731 26.40 -21.73 20.10
C LYS A 731 27.01 -21.23 18.79
N ALA A 732 26.25 -21.25 17.70
CA ALA A 732 26.76 -20.95 16.35
C ALA A 732 27.02 -19.45 16.05
N GLU A 733 27.01 -18.55 17.06
CA GLU A 733 27.17 -17.09 16.94
C GLU A 733 26.29 -16.40 15.88
N ARG A 734 25.22 -17.06 15.41
CA ARG A 734 24.26 -16.52 14.43
C ARG A 734 23.06 -15.88 15.12
N PHE A 735 23.30 -15.19 16.23
CA PHE A 735 22.24 -14.58 17.02
C PHE A 735 22.19 -13.07 16.81
N GLN A 736 21.19 -12.66 16.05
CA GLN A 736 20.84 -11.28 15.85
C GLN A 736 19.32 -11.20 16.06
N LEU A 737 18.92 -10.54 17.15
CA LEU A 737 17.54 -10.49 17.60
C LEU A 737 16.96 -9.10 17.48
N PHE A 738 15.72 -9.09 17.05
CA PHE A 738 14.79 -8.01 17.26
C PHE A 738 13.63 -8.56 18.07
N ALA A 739 13.54 -8.19 19.35
CA ALA A 739 12.56 -8.74 20.26
C ALA A 739 11.99 -7.68 21.19
N ASP A 740 10.76 -7.88 21.61
CA ASP A 740 10.03 -7.05 22.57
C ASP A 740 9.40 -7.97 23.63
N VAL A 741 9.51 -7.61 24.91
CA VAL A 741 8.90 -8.33 26.02
C VAL A 741 7.95 -7.37 26.72
N THR A 742 6.69 -7.74 26.80
CA THR A 742 5.66 -7.02 27.56
C THR A 742 5.21 -7.87 28.75
N ASP A 743 4.42 -7.30 29.67
CA ASP A 743 3.84 -8.04 30.80
C ASP A 743 3.02 -9.29 30.39
N THR A 744 2.55 -9.33 29.14
CA THR A 744 1.61 -10.35 28.65
C THR A 744 2.12 -11.17 27.48
N HIS A 745 3.20 -10.77 26.81
CA HIS A 745 3.77 -11.52 25.70
C HIS A 745 5.18 -11.09 25.33
N LEU A 746 5.92 -12.07 24.84
CA LEU A 746 7.18 -12.00 24.15
C LEU A 746 6.94 -12.08 22.63
N VAL A 747 7.53 -11.18 21.84
CA VAL A 747 7.58 -11.23 20.37
C VAL A 747 8.99 -11.01 19.85
N GLY A 748 9.37 -11.63 18.73
CA GLY A 748 10.63 -11.32 18.07
C GLY A 748 10.90 -12.06 16.77
N VAL A 749 12.00 -11.72 16.10
CA VAL A 749 12.46 -12.35 14.85
C VAL A 749 13.77 -13.11 15.09
N VAL A 750 13.84 -14.35 14.59
CA VAL A 750 14.99 -15.27 14.72
C VAL A 750 15.43 -15.76 13.34
N LYS A 751 16.74 -15.72 13.05
CA LYS A 751 17.30 -16.20 11.78
C LYS A 751 17.35 -17.73 11.70
N SER A 752 17.16 -18.29 10.50
CA SER A 752 17.24 -19.74 10.28
C SER A 752 18.67 -20.26 10.43
N GLN A 753 18.82 -21.46 11.01
CA GLN A 753 20.11 -22.16 11.07
C GLN A 753 20.53 -22.74 9.71
N SER A 754 19.58 -23.03 8.82
CA SER A 754 19.79 -23.82 7.59
C SER A 754 19.85 -22.97 6.32
N TYR A 755 19.31 -21.75 6.36
CA TYR A 755 19.24 -20.86 5.19
C TYR A 755 19.54 -19.42 5.65
N SER A 756 20.51 -18.76 5.01
CA SER A 756 20.95 -17.41 5.41
C SER A 756 19.87 -16.34 5.25
N ASP A 757 18.89 -16.56 4.36
CA ASP A 757 17.92 -15.53 3.94
C ASP A 757 16.52 -15.81 4.50
N LEU A 758 16.40 -16.81 5.40
CA LEU A 758 15.15 -17.19 6.02
C LEU A 758 15.11 -16.71 7.48
N VAL A 759 14.06 -15.98 7.83
CA VAL A 759 13.79 -15.52 9.20
C VAL A 759 12.43 -16.00 9.70
N TYR A 760 12.30 -16.08 11.02
CA TYR A 760 11.13 -16.56 11.73
C TYR A 760 10.63 -15.51 12.69
N SER A 761 9.39 -15.04 12.52
CA SER A 761 8.68 -14.29 13.55
C SER A 761 8.15 -15.26 14.60
N CYS A 762 8.29 -14.92 15.87
CA CYS A 762 8.01 -15.75 17.04
C CYS A 762 7.20 -14.94 18.07
N ARG A 763 6.20 -15.56 18.71
CA ARG A 763 5.44 -14.99 19.82
C ARG A 763 5.14 -16.05 20.89
N LEU A 764 5.29 -15.70 22.16
CA LEU A 764 4.85 -16.46 23.33
C LEU A 764 4.17 -15.52 24.34
N ALA A 765 2.92 -15.76 24.68
CA ALA A 765 2.17 -14.98 25.66
C ALA A 765 2.27 -15.56 27.07
N SER A 766 1.99 -14.75 28.07
CA SER A 766 2.02 -15.12 29.49
C SER A 766 0.95 -16.14 29.87
N ASP A 767 -0.16 -16.17 29.13
CA ASP A 767 -1.17 -17.21 29.21
C ASP A 767 -0.71 -18.55 28.60
N GLY A 768 0.43 -18.56 27.92
CA GLY A 768 1.00 -19.73 27.26
C GLY A 768 0.61 -19.86 25.78
N THR A 769 -0.15 -18.95 25.18
CA THR A 769 -0.41 -18.99 23.73
C THR A 769 0.85 -18.66 22.93
N PHE A 770 1.13 -19.39 21.84
CA PHE A 770 2.36 -19.18 21.07
C PHE A 770 2.18 -19.39 19.56
N CYS A 771 3.01 -18.68 18.79
CA CYS A 771 3.10 -18.81 17.34
C CYS A 771 4.54 -18.60 16.84
N CYS A 772 4.84 -19.16 15.67
CA CYS A 772 6.11 -18.97 14.98
C CYS A 772 5.93 -19.27 13.50
N GLY A 773 6.41 -18.40 12.61
CA GLY A 773 6.24 -18.55 11.17
C GLY A 773 7.31 -17.84 10.35
N THR A 774 7.49 -18.27 9.11
CA THR A 774 8.46 -17.69 8.16
C THR A 774 7.96 -16.36 7.58
N GLN A 775 8.82 -15.62 6.87
CA GLN A 775 8.44 -14.36 6.20
C GLN A 775 7.28 -14.50 5.19
N ASN A 776 7.07 -15.71 4.64
CA ASN A 776 5.92 -16.03 3.78
C ASN A 776 4.67 -16.45 4.58
N LEU A 777 4.64 -16.19 5.89
CA LEU A 777 3.55 -16.51 6.83
C LEU A 777 3.21 -18.00 6.91
N ASN A 778 4.17 -18.86 6.59
CA ASN A 778 4.04 -20.31 6.78
C ASN A 778 4.40 -20.68 8.22
N VAL A 779 3.58 -21.51 8.87
CA VAL A 779 3.86 -22.02 10.22
C VAL A 779 5.22 -22.69 10.25
N CYS A 780 6.02 -22.40 11.27
CA CYS A 780 7.30 -23.08 11.49
C CYS A 780 7.07 -24.60 11.63
N GLY A 781 7.71 -25.40 10.79
CA GLY A 781 7.60 -26.87 10.84
C GLY A 781 8.08 -27.49 12.16
N GLY A 782 8.81 -26.74 12.98
CA GLY A 782 9.22 -27.10 14.33
C GLY A 782 8.11 -26.96 15.40
N LEU A 783 6.98 -26.32 15.09
CA LEU A 783 5.81 -26.18 15.97
C LEU A 783 4.89 -27.40 15.94
N LYS A 784 5.45 -28.59 16.15
CA LYS A 784 4.62 -29.81 16.32
C LYS A 784 4.13 -29.88 17.76
N GLY A 785 3.07 -29.13 18.07
CA GLY A 785 2.32 -29.20 19.33
C GLY A 785 3.02 -28.70 20.60
N ALA A 786 4.19 -28.08 20.49
CA ALA A 786 4.97 -27.53 21.58
C ALA A 786 5.91 -26.45 21.04
N LEU A 787 6.55 -25.68 21.92
CA LEU A 787 7.51 -24.63 21.55
C LEU A 787 8.57 -25.16 20.58
N CYS A 788 8.80 -24.42 19.49
CA CYS A 788 9.86 -24.73 18.54
C CYS A 788 11.20 -24.19 19.05
N LYS A 789 12.31 -24.66 18.47
CA LYS A 789 13.65 -24.18 18.82
C LYS A 789 13.81 -22.66 18.72
N HIS A 790 13.15 -21.99 17.76
CA HIS A 790 13.23 -20.52 17.62
C HIS A 790 12.61 -19.77 18.81
N LEU A 791 11.47 -20.25 19.33
CA LEU A 791 10.86 -19.71 20.54
C LEU A 791 11.71 -19.97 21.78
N LEU A 792 12.31 -21.17 21.87
CA LEU A 792 13.20 -21.51 22.99
C LEU A 792 14.47 -20.66 22.99
N VAL A 793 15.06 -20.45 21.81
CA VAL A 793 16.18 -19.52 21.62
C VAL A 793 15.80 -18.12 22.10
N LEU A 794 14.60 -17.63 21.74
CA LEU A 794 14.12 -16.31 22.12
C LEU A 794 13.89 -16.20 23.65
N VAL A 795 13.22 -17.19 24.26
CA VAL A 795 12.95 -17.23 25.71
C VAL A 795 14.26 -17.31 26.51
N VAL A 796 15.15 -18.24 26.15
CA VAL A 796 16.41 -18.44 26.88
C VAL A 796 17.35 -17.25 26.69
N GLY A 797 17.48 -16.71 25.48
CA GLY A 797 18.33 -15.55 25.20
C GLY A 797 17.86 -14.28 25.92
N LEU A 798 16.55 -14.07 26.02
CA LEU A 798 15.99 -12.91 26.74
C LEU A 798 16.03 -13.07 28.25
N ALA A 799 15.83 -14.29 28.76
CA ALA A 799 16.02 -14.58 30.18
C ALA A 799 17.46 -14.32 30.62
N LYS A 800 18.42 -14.72 29.78
CA LYS A 800 19.85 -14.53 30.02
C LYS A 800 20.29 -13.07 30.00
N SER A 801 19.78 -12.30 29.03
CA SER A 801 20.11 -10.88 28.89
C SER A 801 19.37 -9.99 29.90
N GLY A 802 18.65 -10.58 30.87
CA GLY A 802 17.88 -9.86 31.88
C GLY A 802 16.64 -9.14 31.34
N LYS A 803 16.27 -9.39 30.08
CA LYS A 803 15.11 -8.76 29.41
C LYS A 803 13.81 -9.51 29.64
N LEU A 804 13.87 -10.74 30.11
CA LEU A 804 12.74 -11.53 30.57
C LEU A 804 13.10 -12.10 31.95
N ASP A 805 12.26 -11.94 32.95
CA ASP A 805 12.50 -12.56 34.25
C ASP A 805 12.51 -14.10 34.13
N PRO A 806 13.51 -14.84 34.68
CA PRO A 806 13.57 -16.28 34.51
C PRO A 806 12.38 -17.03 35.14
N ALA A 807 11.76 -16.52 36.21
CA ALA A 807 10.55 -17.11 36.77
C ALA A 807 9.33 -16.86 35.84
N ALA A 808 9.24 -15.70 35.22
CA ALA A 808 8.25 -15.43 34.18
C ALA A 808 8.47 -16.31 32.93
N ALA A 809 9.72 -16.45 32.47
CA ALA A 809 10.08 -17.36 31.38
C ALA A 809 9.66 -18.80 31.68
N ASP A 810 9.94 -19.26 32.90
CA ASP A 810 9.57 -20.59 33.38
C ASP A 810 8.05 -20.80 33.43
N ASN A 811 7.33 -19.80 33.93
CA ASN A 811 5.87 -19.82 33.99
C ASN A 811 5.24 -19.82 32.60
N TRP A 812 5.76 -19.03 31.66
CA TRP A 812 5.21 -18.95 30.30
C TRP A 812 5.52 -20.21 29.50
N VAL A 813 6.73 -20.77 29.64
CA VAL A 813 7.08 -22.08 29.07
C VAL A 813 6.18 -23.17 29.66
N THR A 814 5.89 -23.12 30.97
CA THR A 814 4.99 -24.07 31.62
C THR A 814 3.54 -23.91 31.14
N ALA A 815 3.03 -22.68 31.06
CA ALA A 815 1.69 -22.35 30.57
C ALA A 815 1.51 -22.76 29.10
N SER A 816 2.59 -22.73 28.30
CA SER A 816 2.55 -23.16 26.90
C SER A 816 2.17 -24.62 26.70
N LYS A 817 2.37 -25.49 27.71
CA LYS A 817 1.98 -26.90 27.64
C LYS A 817 0.46 -27.10 27.51
N ALA A 818 -0.33 -26.14 28.01
CA ALA A 818 -1.79 -26.17 27.89
C ALA A 818 -2.29 -25.71 26.51
N HIS A 819 -1.41 -25.15 25.68
CA HIS A 819 -1.79 -24.47 24.44
C HIS A 819 -1.20 -25.16 23.21
N LYS A 820 -1.96 -25.17 22.12
CA LYS A 820 -1.47 -25.58 20.80
C LYS A 820 -0.98 -24.34 20.04
N PRO A 821 0.02 -24.49 19.15
CA PRO A 821 0.49 -23.37 18.34
C PRO A 821 -0.66 -22.80 17.50
N THR A 822 -0.86 -21.49 17.57
CA THR A 822 -1.93 -20.78 16.86
C THR A 822 -1.31 -19.93 15.76
N LEU A 823 -1.72 -20.08 14.50
CA LEU A 823 -1.21 -19.22 13.42
C LEU A 823 -1.92 -17.86 13.48
N ASN A 824 -1.27 -16.89 14.12
CA ASN A 824 -1.73 -15.50 14.13
C ASN A 824 -0.98 -14.73 13.03
N LYS A 825 -1.52 -14.76 11.81
CA LYS A 825 -0.89 -14.11 10.64
C LYS A 825 -0.74 -12.61 10.84
N ASP A 826 -1.71 -11.96 11.46
CA ASP A 826 -1.67 -10.52 11.72
C ASP A 826 -0.52 -10.16 12.66
N ALA A 827 -0.36 -10.89 13.76
CA ALA A 827 0.76 -10.67 14.68
C ALA A 827 2.13 -11.00 14.05
N LEU A 828 2.20 -12.04 13.21
CA LEU A 828 3.43 -12.39 12.48
C LEU A 828 3.78 -11.31 11.44
N SER A 829 2.79 -10.85 10.67
CA SER A 829 2.92 -9.76 9.69
C SER A 829 3.29 -8.46 10.35
N GLU A 830 2.67 -8.11 11.48
CA GLU A 830 2.99 -6.92 12.27
C GLU A 830 4.44 -6.98 12.76
N THR A 831 4.88 -8.14 13.26
CA THR A 831 6.28 -8.35 13.67
C THR A 831 7.23 -8.19 12.47
N PHE A 832 6.92 -8.76 11.31
CA PHE A 832 7.76 -8.59 10.11
C PHE A 832 7.76 -7.16 9.57
N LEU A 833 6.61 -6.47 9.59
CA LEU A 833 6.50 -5.06 9.21
C LEU A 833 7.29 -4.15 10.15
N LYS A 834 7.25 -4.44 11.47
CA LYS A 834 8.03 -3.74 12.50
C LYS A 834 9.54 -3.87 12.26
N TYR A 835 9.99 -4.98 11.69
CA TYR A 835 11.41 -5.27 11.42
C TYR A 835 11.75 -5.34 9.92
N LYS A 836 10.94 -4.70 9.07
CA LYS A 836 11.08 -4.63 7.61
C LYS A 836 12.33 -3.83 7.25
N GLY A 837 13.45 -4.54 7.10
CA GLY A 837 14.79 -3.97 6.87
C GLY A 837 15.93 -4.91 7.33
N ALA A 838 15.63 -5.86 8.22
CA ALA A 838 16.58 -6.89 8.66
C ALA A 838 17.04 -7.82 7.51
N GLU A 839 16.16 -8.11 6.53
CA GLU A 839 16.45 -8.97 5.38
C GLU A 839 17.31 -8.31 4.30
N ALA A 840 17.22 -6.97 4.15
CA ALA A 840 17.94 -6.21 3.13
C ALA A 840 19.34 -5.72 3.58
N GLY A 841 19.74 -6.02 4.83
CA GLY A 841 20.97 -5.50 5.42
C GLY A 841 20.96 -3.99 5.70
N GLU A 842 19.78 -3.37 5.68
CA GLU A 842 19.57 -1.93 5.87
C GLU A 842 19.51 -1.52 7.36
N ILE A 843 19.50 -2.51 8.26
CA ILE A 843 19.59 -2.34 9.71
C ILE A 843 20.81 -3.13 10.20
N ASP A 844 21.67 -2.48 10.99
CA ASP A 844 22.84 -3.11 11.59
C ASP A 844 22.39 -4.15 12.62
N TRP A 845 22.64 -5.42 12.33
CA TRP A 845 22.27 -6.51 13.20
C TRP A 845 23.23 -6.55 14.40
N ARG A 846 22.77 -6.15 15.59
CA ARG A 846 23.62 -6.14 16.78
C ARG A 846 23.83 -7.56 17.33
N PRO A 847 25.06 -7.99 17.64
CA PRO A 847 25.28 -9.18 18.46
C PRO A 847 24.71 -8.94 19.87
N THR A 848 24.16 -9.99 20.49
CA THR A 848 23.96 -9.97 21.95
C THR A 848 25.32 -10.06 22.61
N GLU A 849 25.73 -9.03 23.32
CA GLU A 849 26.85 -9.15 24.25
C GLU A 849 26.53 -10.25 25.28
N THR A 850 27.41 -11.26 25.35
CA THR A 850 27.59 -12.26 26.41
C THR A 850 26.69 -13.53 26.45
N VAL A 851 27.29 -14.67 26.09
CA VAL A 851 26.87 -16.03 26.50
C VAL A 851 28.05 -16.64 27.28
N PRO A 852 27.96 -17.00 28.58
CA PRO A 852 29.05 -17.71 29.26
C PRO A 852 29.29 -19.10 28.67
N GLU A 853 30.56 -19.56 28.73
CA GLU A 853 31.02 -20.89 28.32
C GLU A 853 30.28 -22.04 29.03
N ASP A 854 29.62 -21.78 30.15
CA ASP A 854 28.94 -22.80 30.97
C ASP A 854 27.66 -23.36 30.33
N PHE A 855 27.10 -22.68 29.32
CA PHE A 855 25.95 -23.19 28.56
C PHE A 855 26.33 -24.34 27.61
N TYR A 856 27.62 -24.57 27.38
CA TYR A 856 28.11 -25.55 26.42
C TYR A 856 28.29 -26.95 27.02
N ALA A 857 28.19 -27.09 28.33
CA ALA A 857 28.49 -28.32 29.09
C ALA A 857 27.26 -29.08 29.64
N MET A 858 26.03 -28.74 29.21
CA MET A 858 24.81 -29.52 29.52
C MET A 858 24.69 -30.78 28.68
#